data_AF-A0A7J9Q076-F1
#
_entry.id   AF-A0A7J9Q076-F1
#
_cell.length_a   1.000
_cell.length_b   1.000
_cell.length_c   1.000
_cell.angle_alpha   90.00
_cell.angle_beta   90.00
_cell.angle_gamma   90.00
#
_symmetry.space_group_name_H-M   'P 1'
#
loop_
_entity.id
_entity.type
_entity.pdbx_description
1 polymer ?
#
loop_
_entity_poly.entity_id
_entity_poly.type
_entity_poly.pdbx_seq_one_letter_code
_entity_poly.pdbx_strand_id
1 'polypeptide(L)'
;MADILIYVFAFGFTGILVFSILRFGPVEHGWLNLTPDEMKELMRLNKEAVARRISTKEVPQGNPLYKKSMVSHNGIVVYSNGIMAKFCIARKGKYRFVPFRQITGIYPAVFHNPMAQKDSVLMGPATWKDLQIETDDFMVYIIGSRAHNFETLIPIIKQAMGAQWNAVYKENEVIEGDFTSGQFYRHKYLRGETAPAPAPMSAQPGYPVPPLEFMGPAQTSPPKPISGYGALLAQESQKDIQDRKKTMIKGFIIMLSIGVGMLAFTVLLWGSISTMFMFTPLLFGGLMILLSLVFYNASKKSEPLQIYENGILQPYLVGSTKLFVPYGRIISISETKNFIDGELVVMKTSDNQTIGFRKNSPDVMAQMDMIRSKIRNPAFDFKMQNAAEPAAGGKLEIVILLLAPALALTLALFMAYSALGPDLTFRTYLMGLVLLWPGITFILLTFILIRFRKNARIFGKRPSLKIPVAIVVALLVLFIVGGAYFNTVPSSSGTGTYDIFPVTETAPSSSVLNGAVYNNVNLNIDGSILVNSGQKLEIRNSVLSFQGLQHKDSSIWTAPGSELVLDNCTLNAASSAASYSFEVFGTLRMNNCRVSGVWGDIDNVNLDGGIEIYSPDARISNTSIFSPTTNGIMAINSTLVLENVTIINAFDDALEVRNTVLIANGCTISDNGWAMVLEQGSNATMTDCLVSRSSNGIAAQHSALIIHDCEFTDNSEYAIKYSSMDYVDIGNNVFTGNEMDIEGVESSGSSVLLCNGMTFVMGIICILAAIYAHKGTDNI
;
A
#
# COMPACT_ATOMS: atom_id res chain seq x y z
N MET A 1 -0.18 17.10 12.57
CA MET A 1 1.17 16.48 12.76
C MET A 1 1.12 14.95 12.71
N ALA A 2 0.12 14.29 13.33
CA ALA A 2 -0.02 12.83 13.32
C ALA A 2 -0.03 12.22 11.90
N ASP A 3 -0.70 12.87 10.95
CA ASP A 3 -0.80 12.42 9.55
C ASP A 3 0.57 12.36 8.87
N ILE A 4 1.41 13.38 9.11
CA ILE A 4 2.80 13.44 8.59
C ILE A 4 3.60 12.24 9.13
N LEU A 5 3.45 11.88 10.41
CA LEU A 5 4.09 10.70 11.00
C LEU A 5 3.60 9.39 10.35
N ILE A 6 2.29 9.26 10.10
CA ILE A 6 1.70 8.11 9.41
C ILE A 6 2.26 7.98 7.99
N TYR A 7 2.32 9.08 7.23
CA TYR A 7 2.90 9.10 5.89
C TYR A 7 4.40 8.77 5.90
N VAL A 8 5.20 9.40 6.77
CA VAL A 8 6.64 9.14 6.89
C VAL A 8 6.91 7.68 7.26
N PHE A 9 6.11 7.08 8.15
CA PHE A 9 6.27 5.68 8.53
C PHE A 9 5.88 4.73 7.37
N ALA A 10 4.77 4.98 6.68
CA ALA A 10 4.30 4.16 5.58
C ALA A 10 5.25 4.21 4.36
N PHE A 11 5.66 5.41 3.94
CA PHE A 11 6.62 5.60 2.85
C PHE A 11 8.02 5.13 3.23
N GLY A 12 8.48 5.42 4.45
CA GLY A 12 9.77 4.98 4.96
C GLY A 12 9.88 3.46 5.03
N PHE A 13 8.91 2.78 5.62
CA PHE A 13 8.90 1.32 5.71
C PHE A 13 8.79 0.65 4.33
N THR A 14 7.90 1.14 3.45
CA THR A 14 7.74 0.60 2.10
C THR A 14 9.00 0.82 1.25
N GLY A 15 9.61 2.00 1.33
CA GLY A 15 10.88 2.32 0.69
C GLY A 15 12.02 1.42 1.18
N ILE A 16 12.15 1.23 2.50
CA ILE A 16 13.14 0.32 3.10
C ILE A 16 12.89 -1.13 2.65
N LEU A 17 11.64 -1.58 2.56
CA LEU A 17 11.30 -2.93 2.11
C LEU A 17 11.66 -3.15 0.63
N VAL A 18 11.28 -2.23 -0.26
CA VAL A 18 11.62 -2.27 -1.70
C VAL A 18 13.13 -2.19 -1.91
N PHE A 19 13.81 -1.26 -1.23
CA PHE A 19 15.27 -1.15 -1.23
C PHE A 19 15.93 -2.45 -0.76
N SER A 20 15.43 -3.07 0.31
CA SER A 20 15.93 -4.34 0.83
C SER A 20 15.70 -5.51 -0.15
N ILE A 21 14.58 -5.53 -0.86
CA ILE A 21 14.30 -6.54 -1.90
C ILE A 21 15.23 -6.35 -3.11
N LEU A 22 15.49 -5.12 -3.54
CA LEU A 22 16.42 -4.82 -4.64
C LEU A 22 17.88 -5.10 -4.27
N ARG A 23 18.27 -4.83 -3.01
CA ARG A 23 19.63 -4.93 -2.50
C ARG A 23 20.03 -6.33 -2.04
N PHE A 24 19.14 -7.02 -1.32
CA PHE A 24 19.38 -8.32 -0.71
C PHE A 24 18.62 -9.47 -1.39
N GLY A 25 17.73 -9.15 -2.34
CA GLY A 25 17.32 -10.13 -3.34
C GLY A 25 18.55 -10.69 -4.05
N PRO A 26 18.53 -11.96 -4.48
CA PRO A 26 19.67 -12.56 -5.16
C PRO A 26 19.88 -11.87 -6.50
N VAL A 27 20.77 -10.88 -6.52
CA VAL A 27 21.40 -10.34 -7.73
C VAL A 27 22.30 -11.46 -8.28
N GLU A 28 21.68 -12.40 -9.00
CA GLU A 28 22.42 -13.24 -9.93
C GLU A 28 22.99 -12.30 -10.98
N HIS A 29 24.27 -11.93 -10.80
CA HIS A 29 25.00 -10.94 -11.61
C HIS A 29 24.59 -11.03 -13.08
N GLY A 30 24.11 -9.93 -13.66
CA GLY A 30 23.64 -9.88 -15.04
C GLY A 30 24.75 -10.28 -16.01
N TRP A 31 24.74 -11.53 -16.45
CA TRP A 31 25.82 -12.10 -17.23
C TRP A 31 25.87 -11.49 -18.62
N LEU A 32 26.89 -10.68 -18.87
CA LEU A 32 27.41 -10.31 -20.19
C LEU A 32 26.44 -9.64 -21.18
N ASN A 33 26.81 -8.42 -21.57
CA ASN A 33 26.47 -7.85 -22.87
C ASN A 33 27.37 -8.44 -23.97
N LEU A 34 27.30 -9.76 -24.17
CA LEU A 34 27.75 -10.35 -25.43
C LEU A 34 26.64 -10.16 -26.46
N THR A 35 27.01 -9.79 -27.69
CA THR A 35 26.07 -9.82 -28.82
C THR A 35 25.64 -11.27 -29.10
N PRO A 36 24.51 -11.49 -29.80
CA PRO A 36 24.10 -12.84 -30.21
C PRO A 36 25.17 -13.59 -31.01
N ASP A 37 25.99 -12.87 -31.79
CA ASP A 37 27.07 -13.44 -32.59
C ASP A 37 28.30 -13.80 -31.75
N GLU A 38 28.73 -12.93 -30.82
CA GLU A 38 29.79 -13.24 -29.86
C GLU A 38 29.41 -14.44 -28.96
N MET A 39 28.14 -14.52 -28.56
CA MET A 39 27.57 -15.66 -27.84
C MET A 39 27.66 -16.95 -28.65
N LYS A 40 27.26 -16.90 -29.94
CA LYS A 40 27.28 -18.04 -30.86
C LYS A 40 28.71 -18.51 -31.12
N GLU A 41 29.64 -17.57 -31.31
CA GLU A 41 31.05 -17.85 -31.57
C GLU A 41 31.76 -18.44 -30.35
N LEU A 42 31.56 -17.88 -29.14
CA LEU A 42 32.12 -18.45 -27.91
C LEU A 42 31.62 -19.89 -27.66
N MET A 43 30.33 -20.15 -27.94
CA MET A 43 29.74 -21.50 -27.85
C MET A 43 30.31 -22.46 -28.90
N ARG A 44 30.62 -21.99 -30.11
CA ARG A 44 31.29 -22.77 -31.16
C ARG A 44 32.70 -23.17 -30.74
N LEU A 45 33.52 -22.18 -30.32
CA LEU A 45 34.90 -22.38 -29.92
C LEU A 45 35.05 -23.30 -28.70
N ASN A 46 34.18 -23.16 -27.69
CA ASN A 46 34.13 -24.09 -26.57
C ASN A 46 33.77 -25.52 -27.01
N LYS A 47 32.79 -25.69 -27.92
CA LYS A 47 32.43 -27.01 -28.45
C LYS A 47 33.63 -27.67 -29.15
N GLU A 48 34.42 -26.90 -29.89
CA GLU A 48 35.64 -27.36 -30.57
C GLU A 48 36.81 -27.63 -29.61
N ALA A 49 36.96 -26.84 -28.55
CA ALA A 49 37.96 -27.08 -27.50
C ALA A 49 37.61 -28.34 -26.68
N VAL A 50 36.33 -28.52 -26.34
CA VAL A 50 35.83 -29.71 -25.64
C VAL A 50 35.95 -30.96 -26.51
N ALA A 51 35.67 -30.87 -27.82
CA ALA A 51 35.83 -31.99 -28.75
C ALA A 51 37.31 -32.42 -28.94
N ARG A 52 38.26 -31.47 -28.88
CA ARG A 52 39.70 -31.76 -28.94
C ARG A 52 40.30 -32.30 -27.64
N ARG A 53 39.56 -32.25 -26.52
CA ARG A 53 40.07 -32.76 -25.24
C ARG A 53 40.06 -34.28 -25.21
N ILE A 54 41.26 -34.88 -25.15
CA ILE A 54 41.43 -36.28 -24.75
C ILE A 54 40.78 -36.45 -23.38
N SER A 55 39.80 -37.36 -23.27
CA SER A 55 38.84 -37.48 -22.16
C SER A 55 39.44 -38.03 -20.85
N THR A 56 40.50 -37.39 -20.36
CA THR A 56 41.00 -37.55 -18.99
C THR A 56 40.28 -36.56 -18.09
N LYS A 57 39.18 -37.02 -17.47
CA LYS A 57 38.54 -36.29 -16.36
C LYS A 57 39.47 -36.33 -15.16
N GLU A 58 40.43 -35.41 -15.11
CA GLU A 58 41.22 -35.20 -13.91
C GLU A 58 40.32 -34.83 -12.74
N VAL A 59 40.54 -35.52 -11.63
CA VAL A 59 39.86 -35.29 -10.36
C VAL A 59 40.74 -34.39 -9.48
N PRO A 60 40.14 -33.69 -8.50
CA PRO A 60 40.91 -32.98 -7.48
C PRO A 60 41.84 -33.95 -6.74
N GLN A 61 43.10 -33.55 -6.56
CA GLN A 61 44.09 -34.32 -5.81
C GLN A 61 44.30 -33.73 -4.42
N GLY A 62 44.45 -34.60 -3.43
CA GLY A 62 44.71 -34.23 -2.04
C GLY A 62 43.55 -33.52 -1.34
N ASN A 63 43.82 -33.02 -0.14
CA ASN A 63 42.88 -32.21 0.62
C ASN A 63 42.78 -30.79 0.02
N PRO A 64 41.62 -30.12 0.14
CA PRO A 64 41.51 -28.70 -0.18
C PRO A 64 42.54 -27.85 0.59
N LEU A 65 43.34 -27.07 -0.13
CA LEU A 65 44.22 -26.04 0.42
C LEU A 65 43.41 -24.82 0.89
N TYR A 66 42.26 -24.57 0.27
CA TYR A 66 41.29 -23.55 0.69
C TYR A 66 39.88 -23.97 0.31
N LYS A 67 38.89 -23.63 1.16
CA LYS A 67 37.47 -23.85 0.92
C LYS A 67 36.64 -22.73 1.53
N LYS A 68 35.93 -21.96 0.69
CA LYS A 68 34.94 -20.97 1.16
C LYS A 68 33.64 -21.12 0.38
N SER A 69 32.59 -21.55 1.10
CA SER A 69 31.22 -21.58 0.61
C SER A 69 30.55 -20.21 0.71
N MET A 70 29.51 -19.99 -0.08
CA MET A 70 28.64 -18.81 0.01
C MET A 70 27.20 -19.22 0.34
N VAL A 71 26.39 -18.24 0.74
CA VAL A 71 25.00 -18.43 1.18
C VAL A 71 24.15 -19.16 0.13
N SER A 72 24.42 -18.95 -1.16
CA SER A 72 23.68 -19.53 -2.29
C SER A 72 24.41 -20.64 -3.05
N HIS A 73 25.73 -20.85 -2.87
CA HIS A 73 26.50 -21.79 -3.70
C HIS A 73 27.84 -22.25 -3.09
N ASN A 74 28.48 -23.25 -3.68
CA ASN A 74 29.69 -23.89 -3.14
C ASN A 74 30.96 -23.02 -3.16
N GLY A 75 30.94 -21.90 -3.86
CA GLY A 75 31.96 -20.85 -3.79
C GLY A 75 33.23 -21.26 -4.52
N ILE A 76 34.36 -21.28 -3.81
CA ILE A 76 35.65 -21.71 -4.35
C ILE A 76 36.29 -22.76 -3.44
N VAL A 77 36.85 -23.79 -4.06
CA VAL A 77 37.71 -24.79 -3.41
C VAL A 77 38.99 -24.92 -4.22
N VAL A 78 40.14 -24.68 -3.58
CA VAL A 78 41.47 -24.78 -4.20
C VAL A 78 42.12 -26.09 -3.75
N TYR A 79 42.66 -26.85 -4.70
CA TYR A 79 43.40 -28.09 -4.50
C TYR A 79 44.84 -27.91 -5.00
N SER A 80 45.74 -28.85 -4.71
CA SER A 80 47.13 -28.78 -5.18
C SER A 80 47.28 -28.88 -6.71
N ASN A 81 46.27 -29.37 -7.43
CA ASN A 81 46.30 -29.54 -8.88
C ASN A 81 45.25 -28.71 -9.65
N GLY A 82 44.42 -27.90 -8.98
CA GLY A 82 43.41 -27.08 -9.67
C GLY A 82 42.37 -26.41 -8.76
N ILE A 83 41.36 -25.80 -9.39
CA ILE A 83 40.28 -25.04 -8.72
C ILE A 83 38.92 -25.66 -9.03
N MET A 84 38.10 -25.88 -8.02
CA MET A 84 36.67 -26.19 -8.14
C MET A 84 35.86 -24.92 -7.88
N ALA A 85 35.24 -24.37 -8.93
CA ALA A 85 34.44 -23.15 -8.86
C ALA A 85 33.32 -23.16 -9.92
N LYS A 86 32.46 -22.13 -9.92
CA LYS A 86 31.46 -21.89 -10.97
C LYS A 86 32.12 -21.19 -12.17
N PHE A 87 32.80 -21.97 -13.01
CA PHE A 87 33.29 -21.48 -14.30
C PHE A 87 32.12 -21.27 -15.26
N CYS A 88 32.18 -20.18 -16.02
CA CYS A 88 31.10 -19.74 -16.88
C CYS A 88 31.54 -19.63 -18.34
N ILE A 89 30.69 -20.10 -19.23
CA ILE A 89 30.74 -19.78 -20.64
C ILE A 89 29.54 -18.90 -20.97
N ALA A 90 29.83 -17.64 -21.30
CA ALA A 90 28.82 -16.59 -21.43
C ALA A 90 27.84 -16.59 -20.24
N ARG A 91 26.52 -16.73 -20.49
CA ARG A 91 25.47 -16.80 -19.44
C ARG A 91 25.36 -18.16 -18.74
N LYS A 92 26.10 -19.19 -19.16
CA LYS A 92 25.98 -20.57 -18.66
C LYS A 92 27.13 -20.92 -17.72
N GLY A 93 26.88 -20.81 -16.42
CA GLY A 93 27.82 -21.23 -15.38
C GLY A 93 27.59 -22.66 -14.88
N LYS A 94 28.66 -23.44 -14.74
CA LYS A 94 28.64 -24.77 -14.11
C LYS A 94 29.73 -24.87 -13.05
N TYR A 95 29.41 -25.49 -11.92
CA TYR A 95 30.43 -25.94 -10.98
C TYR A 95 31.23 -27.07 -11.60
N ARG A 96 32.54 -26.89 -11.70
CA ARG A 96 33.48 -27.92 -12.19
C ARG A 96 34.87 -27.70 -11.63
N PHE A 97 35.63 -28.79 -11.61
CA PHE A 97 37.06 -28.73 -11.42
C PHE A 97 37.72 -28.25 -12.73
N VAL A 98 38.73 -27.39 -12.58
CA VAL A 98 39.63 -26.92 -13.63
C VAL A 98 41.06 -27.17 -13.11
N PRO A 99 41.75 -28.19 -13.63
CA PRO A 99 43.18 -28.40 -13.40
C PRO A 99 43.98 -27.14 -13.73
N PHE A 100 45.03 -26.84 -12.98
CA PHE A 100 45.82 -25.63 -13.22
C PHE A 100 46.37 -25.56 -14.65
N ARG A 101 46.78 -26.68 -15.24
CA ARG A 101 47.22 -26.78 -16.64
C ARG A 101 46.18 -26.36 -17.70
N GLN A 102 44.90 -26.24 -17.35
CA GLN A 102 43.84 -25.72 -18.23
C GLN A 102 43.66 -24.20 -18.09
N ILE A 103 44.24 -23.56 -17.07
CA ILE A 103 44.20 -22.11 -16.89
C ILE A 103 45.20 -21.47 -17.87
N THR A 104 44.70 -20.59 -18.73
CA THR A 104 45.47 -19.89 -19.77
C THR A 104 45.85 -18.47 -19.37
N GLY A 105 45.09 -17.85 -18.46
CA GLY A 105 45.38 -16.51 -17.95
C GLY A 105 44.73 -16.26 -16.60
N ILE A 106 45.41 -15.49 -15.76
CA ILE A 106 44.88 -14.91 -14.53
C ILE A 106 45.17 -13.41 -14.57
N TYR A 107 44.11 -12.60 -14.53
CA TYR A 107 44.18 -11.15 -14.73
C TYR A 107 43.66 -10.44 -13.48
N PRO A 108 44.35 -9.37 -13.00
CA PRO A 108 43.73 -8.42 -12.09
C PRO A 108 42.46 -7.83 -12.72
N ALA A 109 41.40 -7.69 -11.94
CA ALA A 109 40.18 -7.02 -12.35
C ALA A 109 39.87 -5.86 -11.40
N VAL A 110 39.40 -4.72 -11.93
CA VAL A 110 38.96 -3.57 -11.13
C VAL A 110 37.52 -3.24 -11.50
N PHE A 111 36.61 -3.53 -10.58
CA PHE A 111 35.18 -3.31 -10.72
C PHE A 111 34.79 -1.94 -10.15
N HIS A 112 34.42 -1.01 -11.01
CA HIS A 112 33.87 0.29 -10.61
C HIS A 112 32.39 0.16 -10.27
N ASN A 113 32.00 0.70 -9.12
CA ASN A 113 30.61 0.75 -8.67
C ASN A 113 30.04 2.14 -9.01
N PRO A 114 29.33 2.33 -10.15
CA PRO A 114 28.81 3.65 -10.54
C PRO A 114 27.81 4.25 -9.54
N MET A 115 27.25 3.44 -8.64
CA MET A 115 26.35 3.87 -7.57
C MET A 115 27.11 4.36 -6.30
N ALA A 116 28.44 4.27 -6.28
CA ALA A 116 29.30 4.68 -5.18
C ALA A 116 30.47 5.54 -5.69
N GLN A 117 30.26 6.86 -5.72
CA GLN A 117 31.33 7.83 -6.03
C GLN A 117 32.47 7.84 -4.98
N LYS A 118 32.19 7.31 -3.78
CA LYS A 118 33.16 7.10 -2.69
C LYS A 118 32.76 5.88 -1.88
N ASP A 119 33.73 5.30 -1.17
CA ASP A 119 33.48 4.20 -0.24
C ASP A 119 32.41 4.60 0.79
N SER A 120 31.41 3.73 0.96
CA SER A 120 30.24 4.00 1.77
C SER A 120 29.78 2.75 2.49
N VAL A 121 29.47 2.88 3.79
CA VAL A 121 28.79 1.81 4.56
C VAL A 121 27.48 1.40 3.87
N LEU A 122 26.80 2.35 3.21
CA LEU A 122 25.54 2.10 2.53
C LEU A 122 25.70 1.58 1.09
N MET A 123 26.77 1.85 0.34
CA MET A 123 26.93 1.37 -1.05
C MET A 123 28.04 0.34 -1.27
N GLY A 124 28.86 0.08 -0.23
CA GLY A 124 30.12 -0.64 -0.33
C GLY A 124 31.24 0.25 -0.88
N PRO A 125 32.40 -0.33 -1.20
CA PRO A 125 33.49 0.40 -1.84
C PRO A 125 33.11 0.92 -3.23
N ALA A 126 33.73 2.03 -3.64
CA ALA A 126 33.66 2.60 -4.98
C ALA A 126 34.33 1.71 -6.05
N THR A 127 35.36 0.97 -5.66
CA THR A 127 36.07 0.00 -6.51
C THR A 127 36.26 -1.34 -5.79
N TRP A 128 36.05 -2.45 -6.48
CA TRP A 128 36.40 -3.80 -5.98
C TRP A 128 37.56 -4.36 -6.78
N LYS A 129 38.55 -4.92 -6.07
CA LYS A 129 39.71 -5.57 -6.67
C LYS A 129 39.40 -7.06 -6.78
N ASP A 130 39.27 -7.54 -8.00
CA ASP A 130 38.83 -8.89 -8.32
C ASP A 130 39.93 -9.65 -9.11
N LEU A 131 39.75 -10.94 -9.36
CA LEU A 131 40.63 -11.74 -10.23
C LEU A 131 39.81 -12.52 -11.25
N GLN A 132 40.14 -12.32 -12.53
CA GLN A 132 39.57 -13.08 -13.65
C GLN A 132 40.49 -14.25 -14.01
N ILE A 133 39.94 -15.47 -13.97
CA ILE A 133 40.62 -16.71 -14.35
C ILE A 133 40.02 -17.22 -15.65
N GLU A 134 40.87 -17.49 -16.64
CA GLU A 134 40.49 -17.94 -17.99
C GLU A 134 41.04 -19.33 -18.30
N THR A 135 40.36 -20.07 -19.18
CA THR A 135 40.71 -21.46 -19.52
C THR A 135 40.89 -21.70 -21.02
N ASP A 136 41.62 -22.76 -21.35
CA ASP A 136 41.81 -23.27 -22.72
C ASP A 136 40.50 -23.64 -23.44
N ASP A 137 39.43 -23.93 -22.69
CA ASP A 137 38.07 -24.12 -23.19
C ASP A 137 37.17 -22.88 -23.08
N PHE A 138 37.74 -21.67 -23.14
CA PHE A 138 37.02 -20.39 -23.27
C PHE A 138 36.05 -20.07 -22.12
N MET A 139 36.27 -20.63 -20.94
CA MET A 139 35.50 -20.28 -19.76
C MET A 139 36.17 -19.14 -18.99
N VAL A 140 35.35 -18.43 -18.23
CA VAL A 140 35.79 -17.39 -17.30
C VAL A 140 35.23 -17.68 -15.91
N TYR A 141 36.05 -17.48 -14.89
CA TYR A 141 35.63 -17.43 -13.49
C TYR A 141 36.17 -16.17 -12.82
N ILE A 142 35.34 -15.48 -12.05
CA ILE A 142 35.72 -14.30 -11.27
C ILE A 142 35.76 -14.68 -9.79
N ILE A 143 36.92 -14.46 -9.17
CA ILE A 143 37.05 -14.37 -7.73
C ILE A 143 36.73 -12.92 -7.38
N GLY A 144 35.66 -12.69 -6.60
CA GLY A 144 35.26 -11.35 -6.15
C GLY A 144 35.69 -11.04 -4.72
N SER A 145 36.29 -9.87 -4.49
CA SER A 145 36.74 -9.41 -3.15
C SER A 145 35.60 -9.24 -2.14
N ARG A 146 34.39 -8.89 -2.61
CA ARG A 146 33.17 -8.93 -1.78
C ARG A 146 32.89 -10.30 -1.15
N ALA A 147 33.36 -11.38 -1.76
CA ALA A 147 33.05 -12.75 -1.35
C ALA A 147 34.25 -13.52 -0.79
N HIS A 148 35.48 -13.14 -1.10
CA HIS A 148 36.70 -13.86 -0.75
C HIS A 148 37.73 -12.92 -0.10
N ASN A 149 38.47 -13.40 0.91
CA ASN A 149 39.63 -12.65 1.41
C ASN A 149 40.80 -12.88 0.43
N PHE A 150 41.21 -11.82 -0.27
CA PHE A 150 42.26 -11.87 -1.29
C PHE A 150 43.65 -12.10 -0.68
N GLU A 151 43.92 -11.50 0.48
CA GLU A 151 45.17 -11.66 1.23
C GLU A 151 45.39 -13.12 1.64
N THR A 152 44.32 -13.87 1.90
CA THR A 152 44.40 -15.32 2.17
C THR A 152 44.40 -16.14 0.88
N LEU A 153 43.56 -15.81 -0.10
CA LEU A 153 43.30 -16.69 -1.24
C LEU A 153 44.38 -16.63 -2.31
N ILE A 154 44.94 -15.46 -2.61
CA ILE A 154 45.95 -15.30 -3.67
C ILE A 154 47.24 -16.07 -3.33
N PRO A 155 47.80 -15.98 -2.10
CA PRO A 155 48.96 -16.78 -1.73
C PRO A 155 48.72 -18.29 -1.85
N ILE A 156 47.52 -18.78 -1.51
CA ILE A 156 47.19 -20.20 -1.61
C ILE A 156 47.11 -20.65 -3.08
N ILE A 157 46.49 -19.88 -3.97
CA ILE A 157 46.48 -20.21 -5.41
C ILE A 157 47.90 -20.16 -5.98
N LYS A 158 48.70 -19.14 -5.63
CA LYS A 158 50.10 -19.01 -6.05
C LYS A 158 50.96 -20.20 -5.56
N GLN A 159 50.81 -20.61 -4.31
CA GLN A 159 51.46 -21.78 -3.73
C GLN A 159 51.06 -23.07 -4.47
N ALA A 160 49.77 -23.24 -4.73
CA ALA A 160 49.23 -24.43 -5.39
C ALA A 160 49.65 -24.55 -6.86
N MET A 161 49.76 -23.43 -7.58
CA MET A 161 50.22 -23.39 -8.98
C MET A 161 51.74 -23.47 -9.14
N GLY A 162 52.51 -23.12 -8.09
CA GLY A 162 53.97 -23.09 -8.13
C GLY A 162 54.49 -22.22 -9.29
N ALA A 163 55.43 -22.77 -10.07
CA ALA A 163 56.01 -22.08 -11.23
C ALA A 163 54.96 -21.69 -12.30
N GLN A 164 53.83 -22.40 -12.40
CA GLN A 164 52.81 -22.08 -13.39
C GLN A 164 52.14 -20.72 -13.13
N TRP A 165 52.09 -20.24 -11.87
CA TRP A 165 51.53 -18.93 -11.53
C TRP A 165 52.17 -17.82 -12.38
N ASN A 166 53.51 -17.79 -12.44
CA ASN A 166 54.25 -16.76 -13.16
C ASN A 166 54.05 -16.83 -14.68
N ALA A 167 53.68 -17.99 -15.23
CA ALA A 167 53.42 -18.13 -16.66
C ALA A 167 52.03 -17.56 -17.05
N VAL A 168 51.02 -17.76 -16.22
CA VAL A 168 49.62 -17.40 -16.54
C VAL A 168 49.15 -16.09 -15.90
N TYR A 169 49.75 -15.64 -14.81
CA TYR A 169 49.40 -14.38 -14.17
C TYR A 169 49.90 -13.20 -15.00
N LYS A 170 48.99 -12.30 -15.39
CA LYS A 170 49.24 -11.13 -16.23
C LYS A 170 49.06 -9.86 -15.41
N GLU A 171 50.03 -9.57 -14.55
CA GLU A 171 50.01 -8.45 -13.60
C GLU A 171 49.72 -7.09 -14.26
N ASN A 172 50.23 -6.88 -15.48
CA ASN A 172 50.06 -5.64 -16.24
C ASN A 172 48.81 -5.62 -17.16
N GLU A 173 48.06 -6.72 -17.27
CA GLU A 173 46.83 -6.79 -18.07
C GLU A 173 45.60 -6.67 -17.15
N VAL A 174 45.37 -5.47 -16.60
CA VAL A 174 44.21 -5.19 -15.74
C VAL A 174 42.93 -5.11 -16.58
N ILE A 175 41.89 -5.83 -16.14
CA ILE A 175 40.56 -5.79 -16.75
C ILE A 175 39.70 -4.80 -15.96
N GLU A 176 39.29 -3.71 -16.60
CA GLU A 176 38.41 -2.69 -16.00
C GLU A 176 36.97 -2.79 -16.52
N GLY A 177 36.03 -2.24 -15.76
CA GLY A 177 34.61 -2.22 -16.09
C GLY A 177 33.70 -1.92 -14.90
N ASP A 178 32.40 -2.08 -15.10
CA ASP A 178 31.35 -1.76 -14.13
C ASP A 178 30.11 -2.66 -14.27
N PHE A 179 29.05 -2.39 -13.49
CA PHE A 179 27.76 -3.11 -13.58
C PHE A 179 27.06 -2.96 -14.94
N THR A 180 27.35 -1.91 -15.70
CA THR A 180 26.66 -1.56 -16.95
C THR A 180 27.33 -2.14 -18.20
N SER A 181 28.65 -2.32 -18.16
CA SER A 181 29.50 -2.78 -19.26
C SER A 181 29.72 -4.29 -19.28
N GLY A 182 29.86 -4.93 -18.11
CA GLY A 182 29.96 -6.39 -17.99
C GLY A 182 31.24 -7.03 -18.56
N GLN A 183 32.33 -6.26 -18.70
CA GLN A 183 33.60 -6.69 -19.31
C GLN A 183 34.24 -7.94 -18.65
N PHE A 184 34.11 -8.09 -17.33
CA PHE A 184 34.77 -9.11 -16.48
C PHE A 184 34.44 -10.59 -16.75
N TYR A 185 33.59 -10.88 -17.72
CA TYR A 185 33.26 -12.25 -18.11
C TYR A 185 33.52 -12.52 -19.60
N ARG A 186 34.07 -11.53 -20.32
CA ARG A 186 34.45 -11.60 -21.73
C ARG A 186 35.86 -12.20 -21.80
N HIS A 187 35.98 -13.43 -22.30
CA HIS A 187 37.27 -14.14 -22.44
C HIS A 187 38.26 -13.35 -23.32
N LYS A 188 39.59 -13.45 -23.10
CA LYS A 188 40.60 -12.68 -23.87
C LYS A 188 40.40 -12.71 -25.39
N TYR A 189 40.06 -13.88 -25.94
CA TYR A 189 39.72 -14.05 -27.35
C TYR A 189 38.66 -13.05 -27.87
N LEU A 190 37.65 -12.71 -27.07
CA LEU A 190 36.62 -11.74 -27.44
C LEU A 190 36.99 -10.30 -27.08
N ARG A 191 37.99 -10.04 -26.22
CA ARG A 191 38.41 -8.66 -25.90
C ARG A 191 39.15 -7.97 -27.05
N GLY A 192 39.54 -8.74 -28.07
CA GLY A 192 40.44 -8.29 -29.14
C GLY A 192 41.89 -8.28 -28.67
N GLU A 193 42.82 -8.23 -29.61
CA GLU A 193 44.19 -7.83 -29.28
C GLU A 193 44.18 -6.33 -28.96
N THR A 194 44.59 -5.96 -27.75
CA THR A 194 44.91 -4.56 -27.42
C THR A 194 46.01 -4.10 -28.38
N ALA A 195 45.70 -3.11 -29.22
CA ALA A 195 46.46 -2.77 -30.41
C ALA A 195 47.96 -2.50 -30.12
N PRO A 196 48.88 -3.26 -30.74
CA PRO A 196 50.25 -2.82 -30.91
C PRO A 196 50.33 -1.64 -31.91
N ALA A 197 51.42 -0.87 -31.86
CA ALA A 197 51.73 0.17 -32.83
C ALA A 197 51.85 -0.39 -34.27
N PRO A 198 51.64 0.43 -35.34
CA PRO A 198 51.34 -0.06 -36.68
C PRO A 198 52.46 -0.84 -37.39
N ALA A 199 52.03 -1.76 -38.27
CA ALA A 199 52.84 -2.82 -38.92
C ALA A 199 53.57 -2.39 -40.22
N PRO A 200 54.35 -3.30 -40.86
CA PRO A 200 53.81 -4.22 -41.89
C PRO A 200 54.44 -5.67 -41.81
N MET A 201 54.23 -6.68 -42.67
CA MET A 201 53.45 -6.84 -43.93
C MET A 201 53.05 -8.32 -44.21
N SER A 202 52.01 -8.54 -45.03
CA SER A 202 51.72 -9.65 -45.98
C SER A 202 52.09 -11.14 -45.70
N ALA A 203 51.11 -12.05 -45.82
CA ALA A 203 50.98 -13.05 -46.92
C ALA A 203 49.74 -13.98 -46.80
N GLN A 204 49.19 -14.43 -47.94
CA GLN A 204 48.19 -15.54 -48.11
C GLN A 204 48.88 -16.77 -48.79
N PRO A 205 48.23 -17.85 -49.34
CA PRO A 205 46.83 -18.38 -49.32
C PRO A 205 46.68 -19.93 -49.11
N GLY A 206 45.44 -20.47 -49.21
CA GLY A 206 45.09 -21.89 -49.52
C GLY A 206 44.51 -22.70 -48.35
N TYR A 207 43.61 -23.71 -48.48
CA TYR A 207 42.94 -24.43 -49.59
C TYR A 207 41.54 -24.96 -49.11
N PRO A 208 40.64 -25.54 -49.97
CA PRO A 208 39.26 -25.92 -49.61
C PRO A 208 39.07 -27.40 -49.20
N VAL A 209 37.93 -27.72 -48.57
CA VAL A 209 37.52 -29.08 -48.12
C VAL A 209 36.00 -29.28 -48.38
N PRO A 210 35.53 -30.47 -48.82
CA PRO A 210 34.17 -30.67 -49.37
C PRO A 210 33.08 -30.97 -48.32
N PRO A 211 31.78 -30.94 -48.70
CA PRO A 211 30.66 -31.32 -47.82
C PRO A 211 30.57 -32.84 -47.63
N LEU A 212 30.16 -33.26 -46.43
CA LEU A 212 29.96 -34.67 -46.07
C LEU A 212 28.51 -34.89 -45.65
N GLU A 213 27.84 -35.83 -46.31
CA GLU A 213 26.44 -36.19 -46.07
C GLU A 213 26.24 -36.85 -44.70
N PHE A 214 25.14 -36.54 -44.03
CA PHE A 214 24.77 -37.16 -42.76
C PHE A 214 23.75 -38.27 -43.01
N MET A 215 24.18 -39.54 -42.91
CA MET A 215 23.26 -40.67 -42.81
C MET A 215 22.51 -40.63 -41.47
N GLY A 216 21.18 -40.74 -41.51
CA GLY A 216 20.36 -40.84 -40.31
C GLY A 216 20.34 -42.27 -39.73
N PRO A 217 20.24 -42.45 -38.39
CA PRO A 217 20.06 -43.76 -37.79
C PRO A 217 18.60 -44.25 -37.93
N ALA A 218 18.45 -45.57 -38.10
CA ALA A 218 17.17 -46.22 -38.32
C ALA A 218 16.22 -46.10 -37.12
N GLN A 219 14.92 -45.98 -37.41
CA GLN A 219 13.85 -46.13 -36.41
C GLN A 219 13.70 -47.61 -36.04
N THR A 220 14.01 -47.96 -34.79
CA THR A 220 13.51 -49.20 -34.18
C THR A 220 12.12 -48.95 -33.61
N SER A 221 11.24 -49.96 -33.74
CA SER A 221 9.85 -49.89 -33.26
C SER A 221 9.77 -49.55 -31.76
N PRO A 222 8.76 -48.77 -31.32
CA PRO A 222 8.63 -48.44 -29.91
C PRO A 222 8.42 -49.70 -29.05
N PRO A 223 9.05 -49.80 -27.86
CA PRO A 223 8.80 -50.89 -26.93
C PRO A 223 7.32 -50.97 -26.54
N LYS A 224 6.84 -52.18 -26.18
CA LYS A 224 5.51 -52.35 -25.58
C LYS A 224 5.39 -51.45 -24.33
N PRO A 225 4.24 -50.79 -24.11
CA PRO A 225 4.05 -49.93 -22.95
C PRO A 225 4.20 -50.73 -21.65
N ILE A 226 5.11 -50.28 -20.80
CA ILE A 226 5.40 -50.91 -19.50
C ILE A 226 4.26 -50.56 -18.53
N SER A 227 3.66 -51.56 -17.88
CA SER A 227 2.61 -51.35 -16.89
C SER A 227 3.16 -51.34 -15.45
N GLY A 228 2.73 -50.35 -14.66
CA GLY A 228 3.06 -50.25 -13.24
C GLY A 228 4.37 -49.52 -12.90
N TYR A 229 4.69 -49.49 -11.60
CA TYR A 229 5.80 -48.71 -11.05
C TYR A 229 7.18 -49.24 -11.48
N GLY A 230 7.29 -50.57 -11.69
CA GLY A 230 8.57 -51.28 -11.80
C GLY A 230 9.20 -51.51 -10.41
N ALA A 231 10.44 -51.98 -10.37
CA ALA A 231 11.13 -52.23 -9.08
C ALA A 231 11.37 -50.93 -8.29
N LEU A 232 11.33 -50.99 -6.95
CA LEU A 232 11.75 -49.88 -6.09
C LEU A 232 13.29 -49.80 -6.10
N LEU A 233 13.85 -48.69 -6.60
CA LEU A 233 15.28 -48.49 -6.78
C LEU A 233 15.95 -47.78 -5.59
N ALA A 234 15.26 -46.79 -5.03
CA ALA A 234 15.67 -46.12 -3.80
C ALA A 234 14.46 -45.53 -3.09
N GLN A 235 14.60 -45.37 -1.77
CA GLN A 235 13.63 -44.69 -0.94
C GLN A 235 14.36 -43.65 -0.10
N GLU A 236 13.73 -42.50 0.08
CA GLU A 236 14.26 -41.43 0.92
C GLU A 236 14.56 -41.92 2.34
N SER A 237 15.74 -41.57 2.84
CA SER A 237 16.21 -42.04 4.14
C SER A 237 15.33 -41.48 5.27
N GLN A 238 15.18 -42.25 6.37
CA GLN A 238 14.46 -41.76 7.55
C GLN A 238 15.05 -40.44 8.08
N LYS A 239 16.37 -40.23 7.93
CA LYS A 239 17.02 -38.97 8.30
C LYS A 239 16.53 -37.79 7.46
N ASP A 240 16.41 -37.96 6.14
CA ASP A 240 15.93 -36.91 5.24
C ASP A 240 14.44 -36.60 5.46
N ILE A 241 13.62 -37.62 5.75
CA ILE A 241 12.22 -37.44 6.17
C ILE A 241 12.15 -36.61 7.46
N GLN A 242 12.97 -36.94 8.47
CA GLN A 242 13.00 -36.20 9.74
C GLN A 242 13.51 -34.76 9.56
N ASP A 243 14.49 -34.53 8.68
CA ASP A 243 14.95 -33.18 8.37
C ASP A 243 13.89 -32.35 7.60
N ARG A 244 13.14 -32.96 6.66
CA ARG A 244 11.99 -32.30 6.02
C ARG A 244 10.93 -31.95 7.07
N LYS A 245 10.60 -32.89 7.97
CA LYS A 245 9.67 -32.65 9.09
C LYS A 245 10.14 -31.48 9.97
N LYS A 246 11.41 -31.48 10.40
CA LYS A 246 12.02 -30.40 11.19
C LYS A 246 11.92 -29.05 10.49
N THR A 247 12.04 -29.02 9.17
CA THR A 247 11.95 -27.79 8.39
C THR A 247 10.51 -27.31 8.21
N MET A 248 9.55 -28.21 7.99
CA MET A 248 8.13 -27.86 8.02
C MET A 248 7.69 -27.34 9.39
N ILE A 249 8.21 -27.93 10.48
CA ILE A 249 7.99 -27.46 11.86
C ILE A 249 8.57 -26.04 12.06
N LYS A 250 9.76 -25.73 11.53
CA LYS A 250 10.28 -24.35 11.55
C LYS A 250 9.36 -23.37 10.79
N GLY A 251 8.84 -23.77 9.64
CA GLY A 251 7.86 -22.99 8.88
C GLY A 251 6.58 -22.72 9.69
N PHE A 252 6.04 -23.76 10.33
CA PHE A 252 4.93 -23.65 11.27
C PHE A 252 5.23 -22.65 12.40
N ILE A 253 6.36 -22.79 13.11
CA ILE A 253 6.72 -21.91 14.23
C ILE A 253 6.80 -20.44 13.77
N ILE A 254 7.49 -20.15 12.67
CA ILE A 254 7.64 -18.76 12.18
C ILE A 254 6.28 -18.15 11.82
N MET A 255 5.45 -18.88 11.06
CA MET A 255 4.12 -18.39 10.64
C MET A 255 3.19 -18.21 11.85
N LEU A 256 3.23 -19.14 12.81
CA LEU A 256 2.47 -19.06 14.05
C LEU A 256 2.91 -17.87 14.91
N SER A 257 4.22 -17.65 15.06
CA SER A 257 4.76 -16.52 15.84
C SER A 257 4.36 -15.17 15.26
N ILE A 258 4.37 -15.02 13.93
CA ILE A 258 3.86 -13.79 13.28
C ILE A 258 2.35 -13.66 13.53
N GLY A 259 1.59 -14.74 13.36
CA GLY A 259 0.14 -14.73 13.56
C GLY A 259 -0.28 -14.35 14.98
N VAL A 260 0.30 -15.01 15.98
CA VAL A 260 0.09 -14.72 17.41
C VAL A 260 0.60 -13.33 17.77
N GLY A 261 1.73 -12.89 17.23
CA GLY A 261 2.26 -11.54 17.44
C GLY A 261 1.31 -10.45 16.95
N MET A 262 0.66 -10.65 15.79
CA MET A 262 -0.37 -9.71 15.32
C MET A 262 -1.65 -9.78 16.16
N LEU A 263 -2.13 -10.96 16.56
CA LEU A 263 -3.27 -11.05 17.49
C LEU A 263 -3.00 -10.38 18.85
N ALA A 264 -1.78 -10.52 19.40
CA ALA A 264 -1.38 -9.84 20.62
C ALA A 264 -1.33 -8.32 20.42
N PHE A 265 -0.83 -7.85 19.27
CA PHE A 265 -0.84 -6.44 18.90
C PHE A 265 -2.28 -5.89 18.76
N THR A 266 -3.22 -6.66 18.19
CA THR A 266 -4.66 -6.31 18.22
C THR A 266 -5.13 -6.04 19.64
N VAL A 267 -4.85 -6.95 20.59
CA VAL A 267 -5.32 -6.82 21.98
C VAL A 267 -4.62 -5.66 22.70
N LEU A 268 -3.35 -5.38 22.43
CA LEU A 268 -2.62 -4.24 23.00
C LEU A 268 -3.13 -2.87 22.51
N LEU A 269 -3.77 -2.82 21.34
CA LEU A 269 -4.43 -1.61 20.83
C LEU A 269 -5.90 -1.48 21.28
N TRP A 270 -6.41 -2.44 22.07
CA TRP A 270 -7.79 -2.45 22.51
C TRP A 270 -8.05 -1.33 23.55
N GLY A 271 -8.79 -0.31 23.12
CA GLY A 271 -9.19 0.84 23.95
C GLY A 271 -8.29 2.07 23.83
N SER A 272 -7.17 2.00 23.11
CA SER A 272 -6.26 3.14 22.87
C SER A 272 -6.34 3.72 21.47
N ILE A 273 -6.89 2.98 20.51
CA ILE A 273 -7.11 3.40 19.11
C ILE A 273 -8.49 2.90 18.68
N SER A 274 -9.10 3.59 17.70
CA SER A 274 -10.35 3.15 17.03
C SER A 274 -10.40 1.64 16.84
N THR A 275 -11.54 1.04 17.19
CA THR A 275 -11.81 -0.41 17.13
C THR A 275 -11.57 -1.03 15.75
N MET A 276 -11.45 -0.20 14.70
CA MET A 276 -11.15 -0.63 13.34
C MET A 276 -9.66 -0.96 13.10
N PHE A 277 -8.72 -0.31 13.80
CA PHE A 277 -7.30 -0.65 13.73
C PHE A 277 -7.00 -2.07 14.24
N MET A 278 -7.89 -2.62 15.06
CA MET A 278 -7.78 -3.96 15.64
C MET A 278 -8.06 -5.09 14.65
N PHE A 279 -8.98 -4.91 13.69
CA PHE A 279 -9.38 -5.98 12.74
C PHE A 279 -8.29 -6.31 11.70
N THR A 280 -7.43 -5.35 11.37
CA THR A 280 -6.28 -5.53 10.46
C THR A 280 -5.28 -6.58 10.97
N PRO A 281 -4.67 -6.42 12.16
CA PRO A 281 -3.83 -7.45 12.76
C PRO A 281 -4.62 -8.72 13.13
N LEU A 282 -5.94 -8.63 13.37
CA LEU A 282 -6.79 -9.80 13.63
C LEU A 282 -6.89 -10.72 12.40
N LEU A 283 -7.25 -10.17 11.23
CA LEU A 283 -7.40 -10.92 9.99
C LEU A 283 -6.07 -11.48 9.49
N PHE A 284 -5.02 -10.67 9.49
CA PHE A 284 -3.69 -11.13 9.08
C PHE A 284 -3.13 -12.17 10.08
N GLY A 285 -3.35 -11.94 11.38
CA GLY A 285 -3.01 -12.89 12.44
C GLY A 285 -3.66 -14.25 12.22
N GLY A 286 -4.98 -14.26 11.99
CA GLY A 286 -5.76 -15.46 11.67
C GLY A 286 -5.27 -16.18 10.40
N LEU A 287 -4.99 -15.45 9.32
CA LEU A 287 -4.45 -16.03 8.08
C LEU A 287 -3.09 -16.71 8.29
N MET A 288 -2.19 -16.06 9.03
CA MET A 288 -0.86 -16.61 9.33
C MET A 288 -0.94 -17.86 10.22
N ILE A 289 -1.88 -17.89 11.17
CA ILE A 289 -2.19 -19.08 11.97
C ILE A 289 -2.72 -20.21 11.08
N LEU A 290 -3.69 -19.95 10.18
CA LEU A 290 -4.21 -20.94 9.25
C LEU A 290 -3.13 -21.53 8.34
N LEU A 291 -2.25 -20.68 7.79
CA LEU A 291 -1.10 -21.13 7.00
C LEU A 291 -0.12 -21.96 7.84
N SER A 292 0.12 -21.60 9.10
CA SER A 292 0.94 -22.40 10.02
C SER A 292 0.40 -23.81 10.20
N LEU A 293 -0.93 -23.98 10.32
CA LEU A 293 -1.59 -25.28 10.46
C LEU A 293 -1.42 -26.17 9.21
N VAL A 294 -1.29 -25.58 8.02
CA VAL A 294 -0.93 -26.32 6.78
C VAL A 294 0.47 -26.90 6.90
N PHE A 295 1.46 -26.12 7.33
CA PHE A 295 2.83 -26.61 7.55
C PHE A 295 2.91 -27.68 8.65
N TYR A 296 2.17 -27.51 9.75
CA TYR A 296 2.09 -28.50 10.82
C TYR A 296 1.50 -29.83 10.33
N ASN A 297 0.38 -29.79 9.59
CA ASN A 297 -0.23 -31.00 9.02
C ASN A 297 0.66 -31.68 7.98
N ALA A 298 1.35 -30.92 7.12
CA ALA A 298 2.33 -31.44 6.17
C ALA A 298 3.50 -32.14 6.88
N SER A 299 3.94 -31.62 8.03
CA SER A 299 5.00 -32.26 8.84
C SER A 299 4.55 -33.62 9.39
N LYS A 300 3.29 -33.75 9.87
CA LYS A 300 2.74 -35.03 10.34
C LYS A 300 2.59 -36.05 9.22
N LYS A 301 2.19 -35.61 8.02
CA LYS A 301 1.94 -36.46 6.84
C LYS A 301 3.14 -36.61 5.90
N SER A 302 4.35 -36.25 6.34
CA SER A 302 5.56 -36.41 5.54
C SER A 302 5.95 -37.89 5.41
N GLU A 303 5.49 -38.49 4.31
CA GLU A 303 5.88 -39.81 3.79
C GLU A 303 7.19 -39.75 2.99
N PRO A 304 7.91 -40.88 2.78
CA PRO A 304 9.12 -40.94 1.95
C PRO A 304 8.84 -40.67 0.46
N LEU A 305 9.76 -39.97 -0.20
CA LEU A 305 9.90 -40.03 -1.66
C LEU A 305 10.42 -41.41 -2.07
N GLN A 306 9.87 -41.99 -3.15
CA GLN A 306 10.26 -43.31 -3.66
C GLN A 306 10.62 -43.24 -5.15
N ILE A 307 11.80 -43.73 -5.49
CA ILE A 307 12.33 -43.81 -6.86
C ILE A 307 12.09 -45.24 -7.33
N TYR A 308 11.24 -45.41 -8.35
CA TYR A 308 10.98 -46.70 -8.97
C TYR A 308 11.63 -46.80 -10.35
N GLU A 309 11.65 -47.99 -10.92
CA GLU A 309 12.30 -48.27 -12.20
C GLU A 309 11.70 -47.50 -13.38
N ASN A 310 10.41 -47.17 -13.33
CA ASN A 310 9.70 -46.49 -14.41
C ASN A 310 9.30 -45.03 -14.10
N GLY A 311 9.53 -44.56 -12.87
CA GLY A 311 9.22 -43.19 -12.45
C GLY A 311 9.40 -42.94 -10.96
N ILE A 312 8.96 -41.77 -10.49
CA ILE A 312 9.08 -41.34 -9.09
C ILE A 312 7.70 -41.21 -8.46
N LEU A 313 7.53 -41.75 -7.26
CA LEU A 313 6.34 -41.58 -6.43
C LEU A 313 6.60 -40.54 -5.34
N GLN A 314 5.82 -39.46 -5.36
CA GLN A 314 5.90 -38.34 -4.42
C GLN A 314 4.57 -38.18 -3.65
N PRO A 315 4.58 -38.08 -2.31
CA PRO A 315 3.39 -37.70 -1.56
C PRO A 315 3.05 -36.22 -1.78
N TYR A 316 1.76 -35.88 -1.89
CA TYR A 316 1.33 -34.47 -1.89
C TYR A 316 1.54 -33.82 -0.52
N LEU A 317 1.86 -32.53 -0.50
CA LEU A 317 1.97 -31.74 0.75
C LEU A 317 0.65 -31.69 1.54
N VAL A 318 -0.49 -31.78 0.83
CA VAL A 318 -1.84 -31.73 1.39
C VAL A 318 -2.69 -32.84 0.76
N GLY A 319 -2.92 -33.92 1.51
CA GLY A 319 -3.71 -35.07 1.07
C GLY A 319 -3.12 -36.39 1.55
N SER A 320 -3.75 -37.50 1.19
CA SER A 320 -3.20 -38.86 1.27
C SER A 320 -2.86 -39.44 -0.11
N THR A 321 -3.12 -38.67 -1.18
CA THR A 321 -2.83 -39.07 -2.55
C THR A 321 -1.33 -38.99 -2.84
N LYS A 322 -0.83 -39.99 -3.58
CA LYS A 322 0.55 -40.02 -4.08
C LYS A 322 0.54 -39.71 -5.57
N LEU A 323 1.49 -38.91 -6.00
CA LEU A 323 1.72 -38.50 -7.37
C LEU A 323 2.81 -39.39 -7.96
N PHE A 324 2.50 -40.12 -9.03
CA PHE A 324 3.52 -40.83 -9.80
C PHE A 324 3.90 -40.06 -11.05
N VAL A 325 5.19 -39.82 -11.22
CA VAL A 325 5.76 -39.11 -12.38
C VAL A 325 6.66 -40.08 -13.15
N PRO A 326 6.22 -40.54 -14.33
CA PRO A 326 7.00 -41.47 -15.16
C PRO A 326 8.16 -40.75 -15.86
N TYR A 327 9.30 -41.42 -16.08
CA TYR A 327 10.55 -40.76 -16.48
C TYR A 327 10.50 -40.03 -17.83
N GLY A 328 9.67 -40.50 -18.76
CA GLY A 328 9.48 -39.84 -20.06
C GLY A 328 8.92 -38.42 -19.94
N ARG A 329 8.19 -38.11 -18.85
CA ARG A 329 7.72 -36.74 -18.56
C ARG A 329 8.77 -35.83 -17.97
N ILE A 330 9.90 -36.33 -17.48
CA ILE A 330 10.93 -35.47 -16.90
C ILE A 330 11.66 -34.75 -18.03
N ILE A 331 11.53 -33.42 -18.09
CA ILE A 331 12.14 -32.59 -19.13
C ILE A 331 13.50 -32.02 -18.72
N SER A 332 13.83 -31.93 -17.44
CA SER A 332 15.18 -31.56 -17.01
C SER A 332 15.51 -32.03 -15.60
N ILE A 333 16.80 -32.28 -15.36
CA ILE A 333 17.37 -32.38 -14.01
C ILE A 333 18.36 -31.22 -13.83
N SER A 334 18.30 -30.58 -12.67
CA SER A 334 19.16 -29.48 -12.26
C SER A 334 19.54 -29.62 -10.80
N GLU A 335 20.80 -29.33 -10.45
CA GLU A 335 21.19 -29.18 -9.05
C GLU A 335 20.87 -27.75 -8.59
N THR A 336 20.32 -27.60 -7.38
CA THR A 336 19.98 -26.30 -6.81
C THR A 336 20.27 -26.30 -5.31
N LYS A 337 20.42 -25.12 -4.71
CA LYS A 337 20.48 -24.97 -3.26
C LYS A 337 19.35 -24.07 -2.78
N ASN A 338 18.68 -24.43 -1.69
CA ASN A 338 17.71 -23.55 -1.03
C ASN A 338 17.97 -23.52 0.49
N PHE A 339 17.40 -22.52 1.19
CA PHE A 339 17.63 -22.28 2.63
C PHE A 339 16.94 -23.31 3.56
N ILE A 340 15.97 -24.04 3.04
CA ILE A 340 15.03 -24.92 3.74
C ILE A 340 15.54 -26.38 3.69
N ASP A 341 15.95 -26.86 2.52
CA ASP A 341 16.30 -28.24 2.24
C ASP A 341 17.80 -28.49 1.97
N GLY A 342 18.60 -27.43 1.81
CA GLY A 342 20.02 -27.55 1.46
C GLY A 342 20.25 -27.77 -0.03
N GLU A 343 21.18 -28.66 -0.38
CA GLU A 343 21.44 -29.05 -1.78
C GLU A 343 20.41 -30.08 -2.27
N LEU A 344 19.77 -29.77 -3.39
CA LEU A 344 18.70 -30.54 -4.00
C LEU A 344 19.04 -30.92 -5.45
N VAL A 345 18.76 -32.17 -5.83
CA VAL A 345 18.55 -32.59 -7.22
C VAL A 345 17.09 -32.32 -7.56
N VAL A 346 16.85 -31.45 -8.52
CA VAL A 346 15.53 -30.93 -8.88
C VAL A 346 15.18 -31.33 -10.31
N MET A 347 14.05 -32.00 -10.48
CA MET A 347 13.56 -32.51 -11.75
C MET A 347 12.30 -31.74 -12.17
N LYS A 348 12.30 -31.08 -13.34
CA LYS A 348 11.09 -30.47 -13.92
C LYS A 348 10.38 -31.49 -14.81
N THR A 349 9.05 -31.51 -14.81
CA THR A 349 8.22 -32.34 -15.70
C THR A 349 7.66 -31.54 -16.89
N SER A 350 7.14 -32.24 -17.91
CA SER A 350 6.49 -31.66 -19.08
C SER A 350 5.21 -30.88 -18.74
N ASP A 351 4.49 -31.29 -17.70
CA ASP A 351 3.38 -30.55 -17.10
C ASP A 351 3.84 -29.54 -16.02
N ASN A 352 5.11 -29.15 -16.06
CA ASN A 352 5.72 -28.06 -15.29
C ASN A 352 5.69 -28.26 -13.77
N GLN A 353 5.52 -29.51 -13.33
CA GLN A 353 5.72 -29.93 -11.95
C GLN A 353 7.21 -29.97 -11.63
N THR A 354 7.55 -30.03 -10.36
CA THR A 354 8.95 -30.05 -9.93
C THR A 354 9.16 -30.91 -8.70
N ILE A 355 9.98 -31.95 -8.85
CA ILE A 355 10.34 -32.93 -7.82
C ILE A 355 11.72 -32.58 -7.27
N GLY A 356 11.92 -32.62 -5.95
CA GLY A 356 13.20 -32.35 -5.32
C GLY A 356 13.64 -33.48 -4.39
N PHE A 357 14.84 -34.01 -4.59
CA PHE A 357 15.53 -34.92 -3.67
C PHE A 357 16.73 -34.21 -3.06
N ARG A 358 17.09 -34.50 -1.81
CA ARG A 358 18.36 -34.03 -1.25
C ARG A 358 19.52 -34.72 -1.95
N LYS A 359 20.50 -33.93 -2.40
CA LYS A 359 21.69 -34.43 -3.09
C LYS A 359 22.53 -35.37 -2.22
N ASN A 360 22.44 -35.17 -0.90
CA ASN A 360 23.17 -35.95 0.10
C ASN A 360 22.38 -37.16 0.64
N SER A 361 21.18 -37.43 0.12
CA SER A 361 20.48 -38.68 0.42
C SER A 361 21.29 -39.86 -0.12
N PRO A 362 21.53 -40.91 0.69
CA PRO A 362 22.10 -42.16 0.20
C PRO A 362 21.37 -42.66 -1.05
N ASP A 363 22.12 -43.29 -1.95
CA ASP A 363 21.66 -43.93 -3.19
C ASP A 363 21.03 -43.02 -4.26
N VAL A 364 20.48 -41.85 -3.92
CA VAL A 364 19.80 -40.95 -4.88
C VAL A 364 20.70 -40.63 -6.07
N MET A 365 21.95 -40.22 -5.86
CA MET A 365 22.86 -39.88 -6.97
C MET A 365 23.21 -41.09 -7.85
N ALA A 366 23.37 -42.28 -7.26
CA ALA A 366 23.64 -43.51 -8.01
C ALA A 366 22.41 -43.91 -8.86
N GLN A 367 21.21 -43.82 -8.29
CA GLN A 367 19.97 -44.05 -9.04
C GLN A 367 19.74 -42.97 -10.12
N MET A 368 20.10 -41.71 -9.87
CA MET A 368 19.99 -40.62 -10.86
C MET A 368 20.79 -40.91 -12.14
N ASP A 369 21.99 -41.47 -12.02
CA ASP A 369 22.78 -41.86 -13.20
C ASP A 369 22.16 -43.08 -13.92
N MET A 370 21.57 -44.03 -13.19
CA MET A 370 20.88 -45.19 -13.79
C MET A 370 19.59 -44.82 -14.52
N ILE A 371 18.78 -43.88 -14.00
CA ILE A 371 17.54 -43.44 -14.66
C ILE A 371 17.79 -42.41 -15.77
N ARG A 372 19.01 -41.90 -15.92
CA ARG A 372 19.35 -40.77 -16.80
C ARG A 372 19.02 -41.00 -18.27
N SER A 373 19.08 -42.25 -18.72
CA SER A 373 18.73 -42.71 -20.07
C SER A 373 17.21 -42.87 -20.31
N LYS A 374 16.41 -42.93 -19.24
CA LYS A 374 14.94 -43.04 -19.27
C LYS A 374 14.25 -41.66 -19.33
N ILE A 375 14.97 -40.61 -18.96
CA ILE A 375 14.48 -39.22 -18.93
C ILE A 375 14.24 -38.71 -20.35
N ARG A 376 13.10 -38.04 -20.58
CA ARG A 376 12.59 -37.61 -21.91
C ARG A 376 12.35 -38.74 -22.93
N ASN A 377 12.51 -40.01 -22.55
CA ASN A 377 12.29 -41.12 -23.48
C ASN A 377 10.79 -41.47 -23.52
N PRO A 378 10.10 -41.36 -24.68
CA PRO A 378 8.66 -41.61 -24.78
C PRO A 378 8.24 -43.03 -24.37
N ALA A 379 9.14 -44.02 -24.46
CA ALA A 379 8.88 -45.38 -23.99
C ALA A 379 8.63 -45.44 -22.45
N PHE A 380 9.02 -44.39 -21.72
CA PHE A 380 8.77 -44.21 -20.30
C PHE A 380 7.78 -43.06 -19.99
N ASP A 381 6.95 -42.61 -20.94
CA ASP A 381 5.77 -41.76 -20.65
C ASP A 381 4.48 -42.57 -20.82
N PHE A 382 4.03 -43.20 -19.74
CA PHE A 382 2.82 -44.00 -19.70
C PHE A 382 1.84 -43.45 -18.65
N LYS A 383 0.54 -43.51 -18.96
CA LYS A 383 -0.50 -43.19 -17.98
C LYS A 383 -0.75 -44.42 -17.09
N MET A 384 -0.58 -44.25 -15.79
CA MET A 384 -1.02 -45.24 -14.79
C MET A 384 -2.54 -45.38 -14.84
N GLN A 385 -3.03 -46.57 -15.19
CA GLN A 385 -4.46 -46.83 -15.43
C GLN A 385 -5.36 -46.61 -14.19
N ASN A 386 -4.77 -46.65 -12.99
CA ASN A 386 -5.46 -46.47 -11.69
C ASN A 386 -4.99 -45.24 -10.90
N ALA A 387 -4.15 -44.36 -11.48
CA ALA A 387 -3.79 -43.11 -10.82
C ALA A 387 -4.94 -42.10 -10.99
N ALA A 388 -5.88 -42.10 -10.04
CA ALA A 388 -6.93 -41.07 -9.99
C ALA A 388 -6.26 -39.68 -10.04
N GLU A 389 -6.55 -38.89 -11.08
CA GLU A 389 -5.97 -37.57 -11.22
C GLU A 389 -6.34 -36.73 -9.98
N PRO A 390 -5.34 -36.22 -9.24
CA PRO A 390 -5.58 -35.78 -7.87
C PRO A 390 -6.28 -34.42 -7.84
N ALA A 391 -7.61 -34.46 -7.67
CA ALA A 391 -8.43 -33.32 -7.25
C ALA A 391 -7.93 -32.65 -5.94
N ALA A 392 -6.99 -33.29 -5.22
CA ALA A 392 -6.29 -32.74 -4.06
C ALA A 392 -5.58 -31.40 -4.33
N GLY A 393 -5.05 -31.18 -5.55
CA GLY A 393 -4.49 -29.88 -5.93
C GLY A 393 -5.53 -28.75 -5.83
N GLY A 394 -6.77 -29.06 -6.19
CA GLY A 394 -7.89 -28.15 -6.06
C GLY A 394 -8.26 -27.81 -4.62
N LYS A 395 -7.96 -28.64 -3.60
CA LYS A 395 -8.38 -28.34 -2.22
C LYS A 395 -7.64 -27.17 -1.59
N LEU A 396 -6.32 -27.04 -1.82
CA LEU A 396 -5.57 -25.87 -1.35
C LEU A 396 -5.92 -24.62 -2.17
N GLU A 397 -6.13 -24.79 -3.48
CA GLU A 397 -6.56 -23.72 -4.37
C GLU A 397 -7.96 -23.21 -3.98
N ILE A 398 -8.90 -24.09 -3.61
CA ILE A 398 -10.23 -23.78 -3.06
C ILE A 398 -10.13 -23.04 -1.73
N VAL A 399 -9.25 -23.44 -0.80
CA VAL A 399 -9.08 -22.72 0.48
C VAL A 399 -8.61 -21.27 0.23
N ILE A 400 -7.67 -21.07 -0.70
CA ILE A 400 -7.21 -19.73 -1.10
C ILE A 400 -8.32 -18.96 -1.84
N LEU A 401 -9.09 -19.64 -2.71
CA LEU A 401 -10.23 -19.10 -3.45
C LEU A 401 -11.46 -18.80 -2.56
N LEU A 402 -11.56 -19.35 -1.35
CA LEU A 402 -12.60 -19.00 -0.37
C LEU A 402 -12.15 -17.86 0.55
N LEU A 403 -10.86 -17.79 0.89
CA LEU A 403 -10.28 -16.71 1.68
C LEU A 403 -10.30 -15.36 0.96
N ALA A 404 -10.03 -15.31 -0.35
CA ALA A 404 -10.00 -14.04 -1.08
C ALA A 404 -11.38 -13.35 -1.21
N PRO A 405 -12.49 -14.03 -1.58
CA PRO A 405 -13.83 -13.45 -1.54
C PRO A 405 -14.30 -13.12 -0.13
N ALA A 406 -13.94 -13.91 0.88
CA ALA A 406 -14.24 -13.58 2.27
C ALA A 406 -13.57 -12.25 2.67
N LEU A 407 -12.28 -12.07 2.38
CA LEU A 407 -11.56 -10.83 2.66
C LEU A 407 -12.15 -9.63 1.90
N ALA A 408 -12.50 -9.82 0.61
CA ALA A 408 -13.12 -8.78 -0.21
C ALA A 408 -14.54 -8.42 0.26
N LEU A 409 -15.34 -9.41 0.66
CA LEU A 409 -16.68 -9.21 1.21
C LEU A 409 -16.62 -8.51 2.57
N THR A 410 -15.67 -8.89 3.45
CA THR A 410 -15.41 -8.15 4.69
C THR A 410 -15.07 -6.70 4.40
N LEU A 411 -14.15 -6.41 3.45
CA LEU A 411 -13.85 -5.04 3.03
C LEU A 411 -15.08 -4.29 2.51
N ALA A 412 -15.88 -4.93 1.65
CA ALA A 412 -17.06 -4.31 1.05
C ALA A 412 -18.16 -4.00 2.07
N LEU A 413 -18.45 -4.94 2.99
CA LEU A 413 -19.38 -4.72 4.10
C LEU A 413 -18.88 -3.61 5.05
N PHE A 414 -17.57 -3.49 5.22
CA PHE A 414 -16.94 -2.43 6.01
C PHE A 414 -17.09 -1.05 5.36
N MET A 415 -16.86 -0.95 4.04
CA MET A 415 -17.12 0.27 3.28
C MET A 415 -18.61 0.66 3.32
N ALA A 416 -19.52 -0.31 3.18
CA ALA A 416 -20.96 -0.08 3.30
C ALA A 416 -21.35 0.42 4.70
N TYR A 417 -20.86 -0.23 5.77
CA TYR A 417 -21.07 0.23 7.14
C TYR A 417 -20.52 1.65 7.36
N SER A 418 -19.36 1.97 6.79
CA SER A 418 -18.75 3.29 6.91
C SER A 418 -19.45 4.41 6.13
N ALA A 419 -20.13 4.09 5.04
CA ALA A 419 -20.94 5.04 4.30
C ALA A 419 -22.22 5.43 5.07
N LEU A 420 -22.65 4.57 6.00
CA LEU A 420 -23.88 4.70 6.80
C LEU A 420 -23.62 5.18 8.24
N GLY A 421 -22.37 5.37 8.66
CA GLY A 421 -22.01 5.87 9.99
C GLY A 421 -22.06 7.40 10.07
N PRO A 422 -22.61 8.00 11.15
CA PRO A 422 -22.80 9.45 11.26
C PRO A 422 -21.55 10.25 11.65
N ASP A 423 -20.48 9.60 12.10
CA ASP A 423 -19.30 10.28 12.68
C ASP A 423 -18.28 10.70 11.60
N LEU A 424 -18.01 12.00 11.52
CA LEU A 424 -17.11 12.61 10.52
C LEU A 424 -15.64 12.20 10.75
N THR A 425 -15.23 12.08 12.01
CA THR A 425 -13.85 11.70 12.40
C THR A 425 -13.53 10.30 11.90
N PHE A 426 -14.53 9.42 11.98
CA PHE A 426 -14.45 8.04 11.54
C PHE A 426 -14.23 7.91 10.02
N ARG A 427 -14.88 8.76 9.20
CA ARG A 427 -14.61 8.83 7.75
C ARG A 427 -13.14 9.16 7.47
N THR A 428 -12.58 10.17 8.13
CA THR A 428 -11.19 10.62 7.88
C THR A 428 -10.16 9.55 8.21
N TYR A 429 -10.30 8.84 9.34
CA TYR A 429 -9.43 7.71 9.67
C TYR A 429 -9.57 6.54 8.68
N LEU A 430 -10.80 6.26 8.21
CA LEU A 430 -11.02 5.24 7.20
C LEU A 430 -10.36 5.60 5.86
N MET A 431 -10.39 6.87 5.45
CA MET A 431 -9.69 7.33 4.24
C MET A 431 -8.19 7.07 4.34
N GLY A 432 -7.54 7.45 5.45
CA GLY A 432 -6.11 7.16 5.66
C GLY A 432 -5.76 5.66 5.57
N LEU A 433 -6.64 4.80 6.09
CA LEU A 433 -6.51 3.35 5.99
C LEU A 433 -6.71 2.84 4.56
N VAL A 434 -7.82 3.18 3.90
CA VAL A 434 -8.15 2.75 2.53
C VAL A 434 -7.08 3.18 1.52
N LEU A 435 -6.46 4.34 1.73
CA LEU A 435 -5.40 4.87 0.86
C LEU A 435 -4.09 4.06 0.94
N LEU A 436 -3.65 3.67 2.15
CA LEU A 436 -2.35 3.00 2.36
C LEU A 436 -2.39 1.47 2.17
N TRP A 437 -3.51 0.84 2.52
CA TRP A 437 -3.58 -0.63 2.64
C TRP A 437 -3.49 -1.43 1.33
N PRO A 438 -4.12 -0.99 0.21
CA PRO A 438 -4.01 -1.70 -1.07
C PRO A 438 -2.55 -1.76 -1.51
N GLY A 439 -1.78 -0.69 -1.34
CA GLY A 439 -0.37 -0.63 -1.71
C GLY A 439 0.51 -1.67 -1.02
N ILE A 440 0.43 -1.76 0.31
CA ILE A 440 1.15 -2.78 1.09
C ILE A 440 0.67 -4.18 0.69
N THR A 441 -0.64 -4.36 0.53
CA THR A 441 -1.26 -5.64 0.15
C THR A 441 -0.81 -6.11 -1.23
N PHE A 442 -0.71 -5.21 -2.23
CA PHE A 442 -0.20 -5.50 -3.56
C PHE A 442 1.27 -5.93 -3.53
N ILE A 443 2.13 -5.19 -2.81
CA ILE A 443 3.55 -5.52 -2.67
C ILE A 443 3.71 -6.88 -1.99
N LEU A 444 2.96 -7.14 -0.91
CA LEU A 444 3.06 -8.39 -0.16
C LEU A 444 2.55 -9.59 -0.99
N LEU A 445 1.38 -9.46 -1.64
CA LEU A 445 0.84 -10.48 -2.55
C LEU A 445 1.80 -10.76 -3.70
N THR A 446 2.32 -9.73 -4.37
CA THR A 446 3.27 -9.89 -5.49
C THR A 446 4.58 -10.51 -5.02
N PHE A 447 5.12 -10.13 -3.86
CA PHE A 447 6.29 -10.77 -3.27
C PHE A 447 6.05 -12.24 -2.93
N ILE A 448 4.95 -12.54 -2.24
CA ILE A 448 4.50 -13.91 -1.92
C ILE A 448 4.34 -14.73 -3.20
N LEU A 449 3.81 -14.14 -4.28
CA LEU A 449 3.68 -14.78 -5.59
C LEU A 449 5.00 -15.11 -6.25
N ILE A 450 5.89 -14.12 -6.33
CA ILE A 450 7.24 -14.27 -6.89
C ILE A 450 7.98 -15.34 -6.08
N ARG A 451 7.80 -15.39 -4.76
CA ARG A 451 8.37 -16.44 -3.91
C ARG A 451 7.73 -17.80 -4.14
N PHE A 452 6.41 -17.93 -4.20
CA PHE A 452 5.73 -19.19 -4.47
C PHE A 452 6.03 -19.72 -5.87
N ARG A 453 6.17 -18.87 -6.90
CA ARG A 453 6.62 -19.28 -8.23
C ARG A 453 8.09 -19.69 -8.27
N LYS A 454 9.01 -18.92 -7.66
CA LYS A 454 10.42 -19.33 -7.51
C LYS A 454 10.56 -20.62 -6.68
N ASN A 455 9.64 -20.86 -5.75
CA ASN A 455 9.55 -22.05 -4.89
C ASN A 455 8.49 -23.07 -5.34
N ALA A 456 8.02 -23.06 -6.61
CA ALA A 456 6.91 -23.94 -7.07
C ALA A 456 7.21 -25.45 -6.90
N ARG A 457 8.49 -25.76 -6.68
CA ARG A 457 9.09 -27.02 -6.21
C ARG A 457 8.37 -27.70 -5.03
N ILE A 458 7.61 -26.95 -4.22
CA ILE A 458 6.90 -27.46 -3.04
C ILE A 458 5.45 -27.87 -3.35
N PHE A 459 4.80 -27.24 -4.33
CA PHE A 459 3.34 -27.31 -4.51
C PHE A 459 2.85 -28.23 -5.63
N GLY A 460 3.76 -28.94 -6.31
CA GLY A 460 3.44 -29.91 -7.36
C GLY A 460 3.01 -29.27 -8.68
N LYS A 461 2.17 -28.23 -8.70
CA LYS A 461 1.87 -27.41 -9.88
C LYS A 461 2.38 -25.97 -9.69
N ARG A 462 2.81 -25.31 -10.79
CA ARG A 462 2.99 -23.84 -10.77
C ARG A 462 1.63 -23.20 -10.47
N PRO A 463 1.47 -22.38 -9.41
CA PRO A 463 0.20 -21.72 -9.14
C PRO A 463 -0.18 -20.80 -10.31
N SER A 464 -1.48 -20.82 -10.63
CA SER A 464 -2.07 -19.99 -11.68
C SER A 464 -1.81 -18.50 -11.39
N LEU A 465 -1.26 -17.75 -12.35
CA LEU A 465 -1.11 -16.29 -12.19
C LEU A 465 -2.48 -15.59 -12.23
N LYS A 466 -3.52 -16.25 -12.78
CA LYS A 466 -4.86 -15.65 -12.98
C LYS A 466 -5.51 -15.25 -11.65
N ILE A 467 -5.42 -16.10 -10.62
CA ILE A 467 -6.04 -15.87 -9.30
C ILE A 467 -5.48 -14.61 -8.62
N PRO A 468 -4.16 -14.48 -8.39
CA PRO A 468 -3.59 -13.29 -7.75
C PRO A 468 -3.64 -12.03 -8.62
N VAL A 469 -3.53 -12.13 -9.94
CA VAL A 469 -3.81 -10.97 -10.82
C VAL A 469 -5.28 -10.57 -10.69
N ALA A 470 -6.22 -11.50 -10.62
CA ALA A 470 -7.63 -11.20 -10.36
C ALA A 470 -7.86 -10.59 -8.97
N ILE A 471 -7.12 -10.99 -7.92
CA ILE A 471 -7.18 -10.34 -6.60
C ILE A 471 -6.66 -8.89 -6.68
N VAL A 472 -5.51 -8.66 -7.31
CA VAL A 472 -4.93 -7.32 -7.49
C VAL A 472 -5.87 -6.44 -8.33
N VAL A 473 -6.44 -6.97 -9.41
CA VAL A 473 -7.42 -6.27 -10.26
C VAL A 473 -8.74 -6.03 -9.53
N ALA A 474 -9.25 -6.98 -8.73
CA ALA A 474 -10.49 -6.78 -7.99
C ALA A 474 -10.32 -5.71 -6.92
N LEU A 475 -9.19 -5.68 -6.21
CA LEU A 475 -8.85 -4.62 -5.26
C LEU A 475 -8.65 -3.26 -5.96
N LEU A 476 -7.99 -3.22 -7.13
CA LEU A 476 -7.89 -2.01 -7.95
C LEU A 476 -9.27 -1.52 -8.41
N VAL A 477 -10.16 -2.40 -8.86
CA VAL A 477 -11.53 -2.04 -9.24
C VAL A 477 -12.34 -1.57 -8.03
N LEU A 478 -12.22 -2.23 -6.88
CA LEU A 478 -12.85 -1.79 -5.63
C LEU A 478 -12.40 -0.38 -5.23
N PHE A 479 -11.10 -0.10 -5.40
CA PHE A 479 -10.49 1.19 -5.09
C PHE A 479 -10.83 2.28 -6.12
N ILE A 480 -10.89 1.95 -7.42
CA ILE A 480 -11.35 2.87 -8.47
C ILE A 480 -12.84 3.16 -8.31
N VAL A 481 -13.67 2.17 -7.99
CA VAL A 481 -15.11 2.36 -7.77
C VAL A 481 -15.36 3.12 -6.46
N GLY A 482 -14.63 2.83 -5.39
CA GLY A 482 -14.70 3.58 -4.13
C GLY A 482 -14.23 5.03 -4.31
N GLY A 483 -13.05 5.23 -4.91
CA GLY A 483 -12.51 6.55 -5.21
C GLY A 483 -13.36 7.33 -6.21
N ALA A 484 -13.92 6.67 -7.24
CA ALA A 484 -14.89 7.30 -8.13
C ALA A 484 -16.15 7.70 -7.33
N TYR A 485 -16.75 6.78 -6.57
CA TYR A 485 -17.91 7.08 -5.72
C TYR A 485 -17.65 8.27 -4.78
N PHE A 486 -16.47 8.38 -4.16
CA PHE A 486 -16.10 9.54 -3.34
C PHE A 486 -15.84 10.84 -4.12
N ASN A 487 -15.49 10.80 -5.40
CA ASN A 487 -15.33 11.99 -6.26
C ASN A 487 -16.59 12.32 -7.07
N THR A 488 -17.52 11.37 -7.25
CA THR A 488 -18.77 11.52 -8.03
C THR A 488 -20.02 11.60 -7.18
N VAL A 489 -19.97 11.17 -5.91
CA VAL A 489 -20.70 11.88 -4.86
C VAL A 489 -20.00 13.23 -4.81
N PRO A 490 -20.63 14.33 -5.26
CA PRO A 490 -20.04 15.64 -5.06
C PRO A 490 -19.85 15.81 -3.56
N SER A 491 -18.77 16.45 -3.12
CA SER A 491 -18.85 17.27 -1.91
C SER A 491 -20.03 18.21 -2.14
N SER A 492 -21.17 17.90 -1.53
CA SER A 492 -22.47 18.37 -2.02
C SER A 492 -22.61 19.85 -1.72
N SER A 493 -22.24 20.66 -2.69
CA SER A 493 -22.51 22.09 -2.76
C SER A 493 -24.02 22.31 -2.77
N GLY A 494 -24.62 22.39 -1.59
CA GLY A 494 -25.83 23.16 -1.32
C GLY A 494 -27.16 22.70 -1.94
N THR A 495 -27.38 21.41 -2.21
CA THR A 495 -28.76 20.90 -2.47
C THR A 495 -29.10 19.55 -1.86
N GLY A 496 -28.15 18.88 -1.20
CA GLY A 496 -28.52 17.88 -0.21
C GLY A 496 -29.22 18.61 0.91
N THR A 497 -30.54 18.45 1.02
CA THR A 497 -31.26 18.94 2.19
C THR A 497 -30.67 18.24 3.40
N TYR A 498 -29.90 19.00 4.17
CA TYR A 498 -29.77 18.72 5.59
C TYR A 498 -31.17 18.89 6.13
N ASP A 499 -31.94 17.80 6.19
CA ASP A 499 -33.25 17.70 6.85
C ASP A 499 -33.05 17.78 8.37
N ILE A 500 -32.29 18.78 8.81
CA ILE A 500 -32.36 19.36 10.14
C ILE A 500 -33.68 20.12 10.13
N PHE A 501 -34.75 19.39 10.44
CA PHE A 501 -35.97 20.02 10.90
C PHE A 501 -35.60 20.75 12.20
N PRO A 502 -35.62 22.11 12.23
CA PRO A 502 -35.47 22.82 13.49
C PRO A 502 -36.56 22.32 14.44
N VAL A 503 -36.27 22.33 15.75
CA VAL A 503 -37.22 21.88 16.77
C VAL A 503 -38.21 23.02 17.04
N THR A 504 -38.98 23.39 16.01
CA THR A 504 -39.98 24.46 16.09
C THR A 504 -40.97 24.17 17.21
N GLU A 505 -41.23 25.13 18.08
CA GLU A 505 -42.28 25.00 19.08
C GLU A 505 -43.63 24.74 18.40
N THR A 506 -44.49 24.00 19.08
CA THR A 506 -45.87 23.84 18.62
C THR A 506 -46.56 25.19 18.77
N ALA A 507 -47.04 25.75 17.65
CA ALA A 507 -47.76 27.02 17.62
C ALA A 507 -48.76 27.15 18.79
N PRO A 508 -48.75 28.26 19.54
CA PRO A 508 -49.64 28.46 20.69
C PRO A 508 -51.11 28.28 20.31
N SER A 509 -51.92 27.71 21.22
CA SER A 509 -53.34 27.46 20.96
C SER A 509 -54.22 28.71 21.00
N SER A 510 -53.69 29.83 21.49
CA SER A 510 -54.38 31.12 21.60
C SER A 510 -53.39 32.27 21.65
N SER A 511 -53.88 33.50 21.42
CA SER A 511 -53.11 34.73 21.57
C SER A 511 -53.68 35.59 22.71
N VAL A 512 -52.81 36.16 23.53
CA VAL A 512 -53.16 37.20 24.52
C VAL A 512 -53.43 38.56 23.89
N LEU A 513 -52.94 38.80 22.67
CA LEU A 513 -53.19 40.01 21.88
C LEU A 513 -53.94 39.67 20.58
N ASN A 514 -54.95 40.44 20.24
CA ASN A 514 -55.64 40.30 18.96
C ASN A 514 -54.80 40.97 17.85
N GLY A 515 -54.89 40.48 16.61
CA GLY A 515 -54.23 41.08 15.44
C GLY A 515 -54.75 42.49 15.16
N ALA A 516 -54.10 43.49 15.77
CA ALA A 516 -54.54 44.88 15.85
C ALA A 516 -53.33 45.83 15.95
N VAL A 517 -53.60 47.13 16.10
CA VAL A 517 -52.57 48.15 16.35
C VAL A 517 -52.57 48.56 17.81
N TYR A 518 -51.43 48.43 18.48
CA TYR A 518 -51.16 48.85 19.85
C TYR A 518 -50.15 50.00 19.83
N ASN A 519 -50.40 51.10 20.53
CA ASN A 519 -49.54 52.29 20.49
C ASN A 519 -49.52 53.01 21.84
N ASN A 520 -48.33 53.34 22.35
CA ASN A 520 -48.11 53.98 23.65
C ASN A 520 -48.70 53.19 24.84
N VAL A 521 -48.51 51.87 24.87
CA VAL A 521 -49.04 50.99 25.91
C VAL A 521 -47.95 50.24 26.67
N ASN A 522 -48.20 49.98 27.95
CA ASN A 522 -47.42 49.04 28.75
C ASN A 522 -48.26 47.77 28.90
N LEU A 523 -47.77 46.65 28.37
CA LEU A 523 -48.46 45.37 28.32
C LEU A 523 -47.73 44.35 29.20
N ASN A 524 -48.42 43.84 30.21
CA ASN A 524 -47.99 42.66 30.93
C ASN A 524 -48.48 41.43 30.15
N ILE A 525 -47.55 40.68 29.57
CA ILE A 525 -47.84 39.54 28.71
C ILE A 525 -47.80 38.27 29.56
N ASP A 526 -48.97 37.73 29.88
CA ASP A 526 -49.16 36.49 30.66
C ASP A 526 -49.70 35.41 29.71
N GLY A 527 -48.77 34.76 29.00
CA GLY A 527 -49.05 33.81 27.91
C GLY A 527 -48.46 34.22 26.56
N SER A 528 -48.89 33.58 25.47
CA SER A 528 -48.32 33.77 24.13
C SER A 528 -48.99 34.86 23.29
N ILE A 529 -48.19 35.57 22.50
CA ILE A 529 -48.63 36.41 21.39
C ILE A 529 -48.57 35.57 20.11
N LEU A 530 -49.72 35.26 19.52
CA LEU A 530 -49.83 34.52 18.26
C LEU A 530 -50.37 35.44 17.15
N VAL A 531 -49.62 35.58 16.06
CA VAL A 531 -50.05 36.27 14.83
C VAL A 531 -50.36 35.22 13.75
N ASN A 532 -51.64 35.00 13.44
CA ASN A 532 -52.05 33.96 12.48
C ASN A 532 -51.82 34.38 11.03
N SER A 533 -51.84 33.42 10.10
CA SER A 533 -51.66 33.68 8.67
C SER A 533 -52.68 34.71 8.16
N GLY A 534 -52.21 35.70 7.39
CA GLY A 534 -53.02 36.82 6.92
C GLY A 534 -53.38 37.87 7.97
N GLN A 535 -52.95 37.71 9.24
CA GLN A 535 -53.07 38.75 10.26
C GLN A 535 -51.83 39.65 10.28
N LYS A 536 -52.07 40.92 10.61
CA LYS A 536 -51.03 41.87 11.00
C LYS A 536 -51.18 42.20 12.49
N LEU A 537 -50.08 42.14 13.24
CA LEU A 537 -49.97 42.72 14.58
C LEU A 537 -48.94 43.85 14.53
N GLU A 538 -49.34 45.04 14.98
CA GLU A 538 -48.49 46.23 14.95
C GLU A 538 -48.43 46.84 16.34
N ILE A 539 -47.24 46.93 16.92
CA ILE A 539 -47.00 47.47 18.26
C ILE A 539 -45.98 48.60 18.16
N ARG A 540 -46.34 49.78 18.66
CA ARG A 540 -45.50 50.98 18.59
C ARG A 540 -45.33 51.67 19.94
N ASN A 541 -44.17 52.28 20.18
CA ASN A 541 -43.91 53.14 21.35
C ASN A 541 -44.29 52.47 22.69
N SER A 542 -44.07 51.16 22.84
CA SER A 542 -44.69 50.35 23.88
C SER A 542 -43.69 49.49 24.66
N VAL A 543 -44.06 49.10 25.88
CA VAL A 543 -43.28 48.17 26.71
C VAL A 543 -44.05 46.86 26.85
N LEU A 544 -43.43 45.74 26.49
CA LEU A 544 -43.96 44.39 26.64
C LEU A 544 -43.12 43.66 27.70
N SER A 545 -43.74 43.40 28.86
CA SER A 545 -43.10 42.67 29.96
C SER A 545 -43.73 41.28 30.11
N PHE A 546 -42.98 40.24 29.77
CA PHE A 546 -43.44 38.85 29.77
C PHE A 546 -43.38 38.26 31.19
N GLN A 547 -44.51 37.78 31.71
CA GLN A 547 -44.75 37.46 33.13
C GLN A 547 -44.57 35.97 33.48
N GLY A 548 -43.93 35.19 32.63
CA GLY A 548 -43.72 33.75 32.83
C GLY A 548 -43.08 33.42 34.20
N LEU A 549 -43.38 32.23 34.72
CA LEU A 549 -42.76 31.67 35.92
C LEU A 549 -41.63 30.70 35.58
N GLN A 550 -41.65 30.14 34.37
CA GLN A 550 -40.66 29.26 33.78
C GLN A 550 -40.32 29.74 32.36
N HIS A 551 -39.28 29.15 31.78
CA HIS A 551 -38.94 29.33 30.37
C HIS A 551 -40.07 28.83 29.45
N LYS A 552 -40.28 29.51 28.31
CA LYS A 552 -41.38 29.27 27.34
C LYS A 552 -42.82 29.50 27.86
N ASP A 553 -43.06 29.84 29.14
CA ASP A 553 -44.42 30.15 29.68
C ASP A 553 -45.12 31.30 28.93
N SER A 554 -44.36 32.15 28.26
CA SER A 554 -44.85 33.20 27.39
C SER A 554 -43.97 33.27 26.17
N SER A 555 -44.53 33.66 25.02
CA SER A 555 -43.82 33.62 23.74
C SER A 555 -44.36 34.64 22.73
N ILE A 556 -43.59 34.89 21.68
CA ILE A 556 -44.07 35.50 20.43
C ILE A 556 -43.97 34.43 19.35
N TRP A 557 -45.06 34.19 18.62
CA TRP A 557 -45.11 33.23 17.53
C TRP A 557 -45.85 33.83 16.32
N THR A 558 -45.25 33.81 15.13
CA THR A 558 -45.86 34.37 13.92
C THR A 558 -45.99 33.32 12.82
N ALA A 559 -47.19 33.12 12.30
CA ALA A 559 -47.48 32.11 11.27
C ALA A 559 -46.90 32.50 9.89
N PRO A 560 -46.66 31.53 8.99
CA PRO A 560 -46.39 31.83 7.59
C PRO A 560 -47.46 32.75 6.97
N GLY A 561 -47.03 33.83 6.32
CA GLY A 561 -47.92 34.83 5.73
C GLY A 561 -48.62 35.77 6.72
N SER A 562 -48.19 35.81 7.98
CA SER A 562 -48.52 36.91 8.92
C SER A 562 -47.52 38.07 8.81
N GLU A 563 -47.81 39.21 9.44
CA GLU A 563 -46.89 40.35 9.58
C GLU A 563 -46.83 40.82 11.04
N LEU A 564 -45.63 40.86 11.62
CA LEU A 564 -45.36 41.45 12.94
C LEU A 564 -44.52 42.72 12.79
N VAL A 565 -45.05 43.83 13.28
CA VAL A 565 -44.37 45.14 13.30
C VAL A 565 -44.15 45.58 14.74
N LEU A 566 -42.89 45.84 15.10
CA LEU A 566 -42.44 46.34 16.39
C LEU A 566 -41.63 47.63 16.14
N ASP A 567 -42.13 48.78 16.59
CA ASP A 567 -41.54 50.10 16.28
C ASP A 567 -41.39 50.93 17.55
N ASN A 568 -40.15 51.26 17.94
CA ASN A 568 -39.87 51.94 19.22
C ASN A 568 -40.40 51.17 20.45
N CYS A 569 -40.13 49.85 20.52
CA CYS A 569 -40.65 48.98 21.57
C CYS A 569 -39.55 48.42 22.49
N THR A 570 -39.87 48.30 23.79
CA THR A 570 -39.05 47.51 24.74
C THR A 570 -39.72 46.17 24.99
N LEU A 571 -39.02 45.07 24.77
CA LEU A 571 -39.46 43.71 25.04
C LEU A 571 -38.53 43.12 26.11
N ASN A 572 -39.09 42.70 27.25
CA ASN A 572 -38.30 42.13 28.33
C ASN A 572 -39.04 41.02 29.09
N ALA A 573 -38.31 39.98 29.49
CA ALA A 573 -38.76 39.12 30.59
C ALA A 573 -38.96 39.96 31.86
N ALA A 574 -40.01 39.67 32.64
CA ALA A 574 -40.24 40.29 33.96
C ALA A 574 -39.31 39.70 35.04
N SER A 575 -38.78 38.50 34.81
CA SER A 575 -37.88 37.77 35.70
C SER A 575 -36.70 37.22 34.93
N SER A 576 -35.48 37.34 35.48
CA SER A 576 -34.28 36.71 34.91
C SER A 576 -34.29 35.18 35.02
N ALA A 577 -35.26 34.60 35.74
CA ALA A 577 -35.45 33.15 35.84
C ALA A 577 -36.50 32.61 34.83
N ALA A 578 -37.13 33.47 34.03
CA ALA A 578 -38.22 33.08 33.13
C ALA A 578 -38.19 33.89 31.82
N SER A 579 -37.28 33.48 30.93
CA SER A 579 -37.15 34.01 29.57
C SER A 579 -38.30 33.54 28.65
N TYR A 580 -38.66 34.34 27.63
CA TYR A 580 -39.73 34.05 26.66
C TYR A 580 -39.18 33.57 25.30
N SER A 581 -39.87 32.67 24.59
CA SER A 581 -39.48 32.26 23.22
C SER A 581 -39.97 33.26 22.17
N PHE A 582 -39.27 33.37 21.03
CA PHE A 582 -39.62 34.32 19.97
C PHE A 582 -39.37 33.70 18.58
N GLU A 583 -40.41 33.09 18.01
CA GLU A 583 -40.36 32.42 16.69
C GLU A 583 -41.08 33.21 15.59
N VAL A 584 -40.44 33.29 14.42
CA VAL A 584 -40.91 34.11 13.30
C VAL A 584 -40.95 33.31 11.98
N PHE A 585 -42.15 32.84 11.60
CA PHE A 585 -42.40 32.27 10.27
C PHE A 585 -43.09 33.29 9.32
N GLY A 586 -43.64 34.38 9.86
CA GLY A 586 -44.22 35.50 9.11
C GLY A 586 -43.23 36.62 8.82
N THR A 587 -43.69 37.70 8.18
CA THR A 587 -42.86 38.90 7.94
C THR A 587 -42.55 39.60 9.27
N LEU A 588 -41.28 39.94 9.52
CA LEU A 588 -40.88 40.76 10.68
C LEU A 588 -40.38 42.14 10.24
N ARG A 589 -40.86 43.17 10.96
CA ARG A 589 -40.35 44.54 10.93
C ARG A 589 -40.09 44.99 12.35
N MET A 590 -38.83 45.01 12.77
CA MET A 590 -38.43 45.51 14.09
C MET A 590 -37.55 46.75 13.92
N ASN A 591 -37.96 47.89 14.47
CA ASN A 591 -37.22 49.15 14.36
C ASN A 591 -37.12 49.84 15.72
N ASN A 592 -35.94 50.39 16.03
CA ASN A 592 -35.70 51.18 17.25
C ASN A 592 -36.08 50.43 18.54
N CYS A 593 -35.88 49.11 18.59
CA CYS A 593 -36.34 48.26 19.68
C CYS A 593 -35.23 47.93 20.69
N ARG A 594 -35.64 47.52 21.89
CA ARG A 594 -34.76 47.01 22.94
C ARG A 594 -35.29 45.66 23.43
N VAL A 595 -34.51 44.59 23.31
CA VAL A 595 -34.96 43.20 23.47
C VAL A 595 -34.07 42.45 24.47
N SER A 596 -34.65 41.72 25.43
CA SER A 596 -33.89 40.97 26.46
C SER A 596 -34.69 39.89 27.16
N GLY A 597 -33.99 38.90 27.73
CA GLY A 597 -34.65 37.75 28.35
C GLY A 597 -35.40 36.91 27.31
N VAL A 598 -34.87 36.87 26.09
CA VAL A 598 -35.26 35.89 25.08
C VAL A 598 -34.63 34.55 25.46
N TRP A 599 -35.41 33.49 25.35
CA TRP A 599 -35.05 32.15 25.76
C TRP A 599 -34.34 31.37 24.64
N GLY A 600 -33.70 30.26 25.02
CA GLY A 600 -33.21 29.21 24.13
C GLY A 600 -32.71 28.00 24.90
N ASP A 601 -32.62 26.85 24.25
CA ASP A 601 -32.30 25.58 24.89
C ASP A 601 -30.79 25.39 25.09
N ILE A 602 -30.33 25.68 26.31
CA ILE A 602 -28.92 25.49 26.66
C ILE A 602 -28.48 24.02 26.66
N ASP A 603 -29.41 23.05 26.76
CA ASP A 603 -29.10 21.62 26.64
C ASP A 603 -29.08 21.16 25.17
N ASN A 604 -29.59 21.99 24.24
CA ASN A 604 -29.68 21.73 22.80
C ASN A 604 -29.02 22.86 21.98
N VAL A 605 -27.78 23.17 22.38
CA VAL A 605 -26.83 24.20 21.90
C VAL A 605 -26.83 24.49 20.39
N ASN A 606 -27.25 23.54 19.54
CA ASN A 606 -27.24 23.70 18.08
C ASN A 606 -28.63 23.80 17.43
N LEU A 607 -29.76 23.92 18.15
CA LEU A 607 -31.09 23.76 17.52
C LEU A 607 -32.27 24.58 18.10
N ASP A 608 -32.13 25.30 19.21
CA ASP A 608 -33.22 26.13 19.77
C ASP A 608 -32.64 27.36 20.53
N GLY A 609 -33.02 28.58 20.11
CA GLY A 609 -32.82 29.79 20.92
C GLY A 609 -32.66 31.14 20.23
N GLY A 610 -32.91 32.18 21.04
CA GLY A 610 -32.81 33.57 20.65
C GLY A 610 -34.06 34.07 19.93
N ILE A 611 -33.91 35.09 19.09
CA ILE A 611 -34.96 35.44 18.13
C ILE A 611 -34.83 34.49 16.94
N GLU A 612 -35.74 33.54 16.82
CA GLU A 612 -35.72 32.53 15.77
C GLU A 612 -36.47 33.01 14.53
N ILE A 613 -35.82 32.95 13.38
CA ILE A 613 -36.31 33.50 12.13
C ILE A 613 -36.30 32.41 11.05
N TYR A 614 -37.50 31.95 10.73
CA TYR A 614 -37.84 31.00 9.66
C TYR A 614 -38.44 31.71 8.44
N SER A 615 -38.32 33.04 8.39
CA SER A 615 -39.06 33.92 7.49
C SER A 615 -38.26 34.30 6.24
N PRO A 616 -38.88 34.32 5.04
CA PRO A 616 -38.25 34.85 3.84
C PRO A 616 -38.16 36.39 3.83
N ASP A 617 -38.65 37.09 4.87
CA ASP A 617 -38.65 38.56 4.92
C ASP A 617 -38.62 39.11 6.37
N ALA A 618 -37.45 39.03 7.00
CA ALA A 618 -37.19 39.64 8.31
C ALA A 618 -36.26 40.85 8.19
N ARG A 619 -36.66 41.97 8.81
CA ARG A 619 -35.87 43.21 8.88
C ARG A 619 -35.83 43.73 10.31
N ILE A 620 -34.63 43.91 10.83
CA ILE A 620 -34.37 44.45 12.17
C ILE A 620 -33.42 45.63 12.03
N SER A 621 -33.81 46.80 12.54
CA SER A 621 -33.00 48.01 12.43
C SER A 621 -32.96 48.84 13.71
N ASN A 622 -31.85 49.55 13.94
CA ASN A 622 -31.62 50.45 15.07
C ASN A 622 -31.94 49.82 16.44
N THR A 623 -31.70 48.51 16.59
CA THR A 623 -32.26 47.70 17.68
C THR A 623 -31.14 47.10 18.54
N SER A 624 -31.34 47.00 19.85
CA SER A 624 -30.41 46.35 20.77
C SER A 624 -31.00 45.07 21.37
N ILE A 625 -30.32 43.94 21.16
CA ILE A 625 -30.58 42.64 21.78
C ILE A 625 -29.50 42.40 22.83
N PHE A 626 -29.88 42.18 24.09
CA PHE A 626 -28.92 42.06 25.19
C PHE A 626 -29.25 40.90 26.13
N SER A 627 -28.22 40.13 26.49
CA SER A 627 -28.30 38.98 27.39
C SER A 627 -29.43 37.97 27.05
N PRO A 628 -29.48 37.42 25.83
CA PRO A 628 -30.28 36.22 25.56
C PRO A 628 -29.65 35.00 26.27
N THR A 629 -30.43 33.95 26.54
CA THR A 629 -29.92 32.80 27.32
C THR A 629 -29.06 31.83 26.52
N THR A 630 -29.19 31.78 25.19
CA THR A 630 -28.28 31.09 24.26
C THR A 630 -27.88 32.06 23.16
N ASN A 631 -28.66 32.12 22.08
CA ASN A 631 -28.32 32.85 20.86
C ASN A 631 -28.98 34.24 20.81
N GLY A 632 -28.38 35.18 20.09
CA GLY A 632 -28.96 36.50 19.82
C GLY A 632 -30.09 36.41 18.81
N ILE A 633 -29.76 35.96 17.60
CA ILE A 633 -30.70 35.66 16.51
C ILE A 633 -30.27 34.35 15.88
N MET A 634 -31.23 33.44 15.69
CA MET A 634 -31.05 32.24 14.87
C MET A 634 -31.87 32.40 13.58
N ALA A 635 -31.28 32.17 12.42
CA ALA A 635 -31.89 32.42 11.13
C ALA A 635 -31.76 31.18 10.23
N ILE A 636 -32.87 30.50 9.95
CA ILE A 636 -32.92 29.20 9.27
C ILE A 636 -33.85 29.26 8.05
N ASN A 637 -33.35 28.88 6.87
CA ASN A 637 -34.11 28.89 5.61
C ASN A 637 -34.74 30.27 5.29
N SER A 638 -34.04 31.35 5.65
CA SER A 638 -34.62 32.68 5.83
C SER A 638 -33.95 33.76 4.96
N THR A 639 -34.48 34.98 5.02
CA THR A 639 -33.75 36.19 4.57
C THR A 639 -33.84 37.24 5.66
N LEU A 640 -32.67 37.64 6.17
CA LEU A 640 -32.52 38.52 7.32
C LEU A 640 -31.71 39.76 6.93
N VAL A 641 -32.27 40.94 7.18
CA VAL A 641 -31.57 42.22 7.06
C VAL A 641 -31.42 42.87 8.42
N LEU A 642 -30.18 43.16 8.81
CA LEU A 642 -29.80 43.84 10.05
C LEU A 642 -29.15 45.20 9.71
N GLU A 643 -29.70 46.29 10.22
CA GLU A 643 -29.20 47.65 9.98
C GLU A 643 -29.01 48.39 11.31
N ASN A 644 -27.78 48.72 11.69
CA ASN A 644 -27.45 49.35 12.99
C ASN A 644 -27.97 48.53 14.20
N VAL A 645 -27.83 47.20 14.15
CA VAL A 645 -28.26 46.30 15.24
C VAL A 645 -27.10 46.05 16.21
N THR A 646 -27.39 46.05 17.51
CA THR A 646 -26.43 45.71 18.57
C THR A 646 -26.83 44.37 19.21
N ILE A 647 -25.93 43.40 19.24
CA ILE A 647 -26.13 42.10 19.91
C ILE A 647 -24.98 41.87 20.90
N ILE A 648 -25.31 41.76 22.19
CA ILE A 648 -24.33 41.67 23.27
C ILE A 648 -24.67 40.66 24.37
N ASN A 649 -23.65 40.04 24.97
CA ASN A 649 -23.76 39.05 26.04
C ASN A 649 -24.66 37.85 25.67
N ALA A 650 -24.65 37.40 24.41
CA ALA A 650 -25.16 36.07 24.08
C ALA A 650 -24.27 35.00 24.70
N PHE A 651 -24.88 34.00 25.34
CA PHE A 651 -24.13 32.92 25.99
C PHE A 651 -23.37 32.07 24.96
N ASP A 652 -23.97 31.86 23.79
CA ASP A 652 -23.38 31.14 22.66
C ASP A 652 -23.31 32.06 21.43
N ASP A 653 -24.08 31.81 20.37
CA ASP A 653 -23.98 32.57 19.11
C ASP A 653 -24.73 33.90 19.17
N ALA A 654 -24.07 35.03 18.92
CA ALA A 654 -24.82 36.27 18.64
C ALA A 654 -25.68 36.15 17.36
N LEU A 655 -25.16 35.47 16.33
CA LEU A 655 -25.84 35.19 15.06
C LEU A 655 -25.57 33.74 14.62
N GLU A 656 -26.59 32.90 14.60
CA GLU A 656 -26.53 31.55 14.00
C GLU A 656 -27.31 31.55 12.67
N VAL A 657 -26.67 31.18 11.56
CA VAL A 657 -27.20 31.42 10.21
C VAL A 657 -27.09 30.16 9.33
N ARG A 658 -28.24 29.54 9.03
CA ARG A 658 -28.32 28.27 8.26
C ARG A 658 -29.22 28.38 7.04
N ASN A 659 -28.70 27.96 5.88
CA ASN A 659 -29.34 28.08 4.57
C ASN A 659 -30.07 29.44 4.39
N THR A 660 -29.44 30.53 4.83
CA THR A 660 -30.05 31.85 4.97
C THR A 660 -29.24 32.90 4.23
N VAL A 661 -29.94 33.90 3.68
CA VAL A 661 -29.32 35.12 3.18
C VAL A 661 -29.32 36.17 4.29
N LEU A 662 -28.15 36.51 4.81
CA LEU A 662 -27.93 37.56 5.79
C LEU A 662 -27.30 38.80 5.12
N ILE A 663 -27.89 39.97 5.36
CA ILE A 663 -27.27 41.26 5.06
C ILE A 663 -27.19 42.04 6.38
N ALA A 664 -25.98 42.27 6.88
CA ALA A 664 -25.71 43.03 8.10
C ALA A 664 -24.91 44.29 7.78
N ASN A 665 -25.42 45.46 8.18
CA ASN A 665 -24.78 46.75 7.94
C ASN A 665 -24.74 47.59 9.23
N GLY A 666 -23.60 48.21 9.54
CA GLY A 666 -23.47 49.09 10.71
C GLY A 666 -23.67 48.41 12.07
N CYS A 667 -23.57 47.08 12.13
CA CYS A 667 -23.95 46.30 13.32
C CYS A 667 -22.80 46.21 14.34
N THR A 668 -23.14 46.08 15.63
CA THR A 668 -22.18 45.84 16.72
C THR A 668 -22.49 44.50 17.37
N ILE A 669 -21.52 43.58 17.34
CA ILE A 669 -21.62 42.25 17.93
C ILE A 669 -20.49 42.14 18.95
N SER A 670 -20.79 42.09 20.25
CA SER A 670 -19.72 41.99 21.25
C SER A 670 -20.01 41.20 22.52
N ASP A 671 -18.95 40.69 23.13
CA ASP A 671 -18.99 39.98 24.42
C ASP A 671 -19.84 38.69 24.38
N ASN A 672 -19.72 37.89 23.31
CA ASN A 672 -20.52 36.67 23.09
C ASN A 672 -19.67 35.38 23.14
N GLY A 673 -20.31 34.20 23.17
CA GLY A 673 -19.64 32.92 22.90
C GLY A 673 -19.01 32.93 21.50
N TRP A 674 -19.84 33.14 20.49
CA TRP A 674 -19.44 33.37 19.10
C TRP A 674 -20.05 34.67 18.56
N ALA A 675 -19.36 35.36 17.66
CA ALA A 675 -19.93 36.51 16.98
C ALA A 675 -20.88 36.09 15.85
N MET A 676 -20.51 35.10 15.04
CA MET A 676 -21.41 34.52 14.04
C MET A 676 -20.97 33.12 13.61
N VAL A 677 -21.94 32.20 13.47
CA VAL A 677 -21.76 30.89 12.86
C VAL A 677 -22.60 30.80 11.59
N LEU A 678 -21.96 30.47 10.47
CA LEU A 678 -22.55 30.51 9.13
C LEU A 678 -22.44 29.15 8.43
N GLU A 679 -23.50 28.36 8.47
CA GLU A 679 -23.50 26.99 7.96
C GLU A 679 -24.42 26.73 6.75
N GLN A 680 -24.27 25.56 6.15
CA GLN A 680 -25.29 24.89 5.33
C GLN A 680 -25.74 25.70 4.09
N GLY A 681 -24.78 26.27 3.36
CA GLY A 681 -25.06 27.01 2.13
C GLY A 681 -25.55 28.44 2.34
N SER A 682 -25.50 28.97 3.57
CA SER A 682 -25.83 30.36 3.86
C SER A 682 -24.94 31.34 3.10
N ASN A 683 -25.47 32.55 2.87
CA ASN A 683 -24.75 33.65 2.26
C ASN A 683 -24.86 34.88 3.17
N ALA A 684 -23.74 35.30 3.77
CA ALA A 684 -23.68 36.49 4.60
C ALA A 684 -22.87 37.60 3.93
N THR A 685 -23.43 38.80 3.88
CA THR A 685 -22.72 40.04 3.56
C THR A 685 -22.72 40.94 4.80
N MET A 686 -21.52 41.34 5.25
CA MET A 686 -21.31 42.24 6.39
C MET A 686 -20.53 43.47 5.95
N THR A 687 -21.05 44.66 6.27
CA THR A 687 -20.39 45.95 5.98
C THR A 687 -20.44 46.89 7.18
N ASP A 688 -19.40 47.70 7.38
CA ASP A 688 -19.32 48.72 8.45
C ASP A 688 -19.63 48.18 9.88
N CYS A 689 -19.35 46.90 10.14
CA CYS A 689 -19.69 46.23 11.40
C CYS A 689 -18.50 46.18 12.38
N LEU A 690 -18.80 46.18 13.69
CA LEU A 690 -17.84 45.93 14.77
C LEU A 690 -18.11 44.55 15.40
N VAL A 691 -17.09 43.69 15.41
CA VAL A 691 -17.09 42.37 16.08
C VAL A 691 -16.01 42.38 17.15
N SER A 692 -16.38 42.33 18.45
CA SER A 692 -15.38 42.46 19.51
C SER A 692 -15.59 41.65 20.78
N ARG A 693 -14.51 41.24 21.43
CA ARG A 693 -14.51 40.53 22.73
C ARG A 693 -15.37 39.26 22.78
N SER A 694 -15.66 38.64 21.64
CA SER A 694 -16.28 37.32 21.62
C SER A 694 -15.23 36.23 21.83
N SER A 695 -15.63 35.06 22.35
CA SER A 695 -14.68 33.94 22.51
C SER A 695 -14.20 33.47 21.13
N ASN A 696 -15.15 33.32 20.20
CA ASN A 696 -14.91 33.12 18.77
C ASN A 696 -15.49 34.31 17.98
N GLY A 697 -14.82 34.69 16.90
CA GLY A 697 -15.32 35.68 15.94
C GLY A 697 -16.37 35.07 15.00
N ILE A 698 -16.11 35.15 13.69
CA ILE A 698 -16.98 34.61 12.64
C ILE A 698 -16.44 33.25 12.18
N ALA A 699 -17.29 32.23 12.07
CA ALA A 699 -16.97 30.95 11.47
C ALA A 699 -17.91 30.61 10.29
N ALA A 700 -17.34 30.22 9.15
CA ALA A 700 -18.07 29.73 7.98
C ALA A 700 -17.81 28.24 7.72
N GLN A 701 -18.88 27.50 7.38
CA GLN A 701 -18.83 26.07 7.05
C GLN A 701 -19.81 25.70 5.94
N HIS A 702 -19.28 25.49 4.73
CA HIS A 702 -19.98 25.26 3.46
C HIS A 702 -20.88 26.43 3.03
N SER A 703 -20.39 27.66 3.14
CA SER A 703 -21.14 28.92 3.03
C SER A 703 -20.40 29.98 2.20
N ALA A 704 -21.10 31.08 1.86
CA ALA A 704 -20.53 32.26 1.22
C ALA A 704 -20.47 33.43 2.21
N LEU A 705 -19.32 34.07 2.33
CA LEU A 705 -19.04 35.11 3.32
C LEU A 705 -18.34 36.31 2.67
N ILE A 706 -19.01 37.45 2.65
CA ILE A 706 -18.47 38.73 2.16
C ILE A 706 -18.39 39.67 3.37
N ILE A 707 -17.18 40.07 3.77
CA ILE A 707 -16.95 40.97 4.91
C ILE A 707 -16.08 42.13 4.44
N HIS A 708 -16.66 43.33 4.35
CA HIS A 708 -15.95 44.53 3.91
C HIS A 708 -16.06 45.66 4.93
N ASP A 709 -14.99 46.46 5.07
CA ASP A 709 -14.97 47.69 5.89
C ASP A 709 -15.39 47.50 7.38
N CYS A 710 -15.21 46.29 7.94
CA CYS A 710 -15.53 45.94 9.33
C CYS A 710 -14.31 46.02 10.28
N GLU A 711 -14.57 46.16 11.58
CA GLU A 711 -13.56 46.11 12.65
C GLU A 711 -13.71 44.83 13.50
N PHE A 712 -12.59 44.15 13.76
CA PHE A 712 -12.49 42.95 14.59
C PHE A 712 -11.50 43.16 15.74
N THR A 713 -12.01 43.28 16.97
CA THR A 713 -11.20 43.73 18.11
C THR A 713 -11.30 42.80 19.34
N ASP A 714 -10.15 42.32 19.84
CA ASP A 714 -9.99 41.50 21.06
C ASP A 714 -10.80 40.17 21.09
N ASN A 715 -10.99 39.50 19.94
CA ASN A 715 -11.66 38.18 19.91
C ASN A 715 -10.68 37.05 20.29
N SER A 716 -11.14 36.09 21.12
CA SER A 716 -10.20 35.28 21.92
C SER A 716 -9.46 34.18 21.16
N GLU A 717 -10.10 33.47 20.21
CA GLU A 717 -9.43 32.46 19.37
C GLU A 717 -9.10 32.99 17.96
N TYR A 718 -10.09 33.57 17.28
CA TYR A 718 -9.93 34.14 15.94
C TYR A 718 -11.00 35.18 15.62
N ALA A 719 -10.71 36.11 14.71
CA ALA A 719 -11.69 37.04 14.17
C ALA A 719 -12.51 36.43 13.02
N ILE A 720 -11.89 35.73 12.07
CA ILE A 720 -12.58 35.02 10.97
C ILE A 720 -11.98 33.63 10.75
N LYS A 721 -12.82 32.60 10.62
CA LYS A 721 -12.45 31.22 10.28
C LYS A 721 -13.31 30.70 9.14
N TYR A 722 -12.69 30.00 8.19
CA TYR A 722 -13.39 29.36 7.07
C TYR A 722 -12.70 28.09 6.60
N SER A 723 -13.46 27.21 5.96
CA SER A 723 -12.99 26.01 5.28
C SER A 723 -12.65 26.28 3.80
N SER A 724 -11.81 25.46 3.18
CA SER A 724 -11.50 25.60 1.75
C SER A 724 -12.66 25.24 0.80
N MET A 725 -13.88 25.01 1.29
CA MET A 725 -15.10 24.83 0.48
C MET A 725 -15.98 26.09 0.49
N ASP A 726 -15.59 27.13 1.24
CA ASP A 726 -16.33 28.37 1.37
C ASP A 726 -15.94 29.38 0.28
N TYR A 727 -16.90 30.21 -0.13
CA TYR A 727 -16.62 31.37 -0.97
C TYR A 727 -16.44 32.59 -0.07
N VAL A 728 -15.21 33.09 0.04
CA VAL A 728 -14.85 34.14 1.01
C VAL A 728 -14.23 35.34 0.31
N ASP A 729 -14.82 36.52 0.55
CA ASP A 729 -14.34 37.82 0.07
C ASP A 729 -14.18 38.76 1.28
N ILE A 730 -12.94 39.10 1.61
CA ILE A 730 -12.56 39.89 2.80
C ILE A 730 -11.77 41.10 2.33
N GLY A 731 -12.36 42.30 2.45
CA GLY A 731 -11.79 43.57 1.99
C GLY A 731 -11.76 44.65 3.06
N ASN A 732 -10.72 45.48 3.10
CA ASN A 732 -10.62 46.71 3.92
C ASN A 732 -10.85 46.58 5.45
N ASN A 733 -10.91 45.37 6.01
CA ASN A 733 -11.20 45.17 7.43
C ASN A 733 -10.02 45.56 8.33
N VAL A 734 -10.32 46.03 9.54
CA VAL A 734 -9.36 46.33 10.60
C VAL A 734 -9.37 45.21 11.63
N PHE A 735 -8.20 44.70 11.99
CA PHE A 735 -8.04 43.67 13.01
C PHE A 735 -7.11 44.17 14.12
N THR A 736 -7.51 44.04 15.39
CA THR A 736 -6.74 44.49 16.55
C THR A 736 -6.90 43.52 17.73
N GLY A 737 -5.80 43.02 18.31
CA GLY A 737 -5.87 42.27 19.57
C GLY A 737 -6.49 40.87 19.55
N ASN A 738 -6.88 40.35 18.38
CA ASN A 738 -7.34 38.96 18.23
C ASN A 738 -6.16 37.97 18.37
N GLU A 739 -6.40 36.72 18.81
CA GLU A 739 -5.34 35.68 18.78
C GLU A 739 -4.94 35.33 17.34
N MET A 740 -5.93 35.20 16.44
CA MET A 740 -5.71 35.06 15.00
C MET A 740 -6.67 35.97 14.21
N ASP A 741 -6.17 36.72 13.24
CA ASP A 741 -7.04 37.57 12.42
C ASP A 741 -7.88 36.72 11.43
N ILE A 742 -7.24 35.77 10.74
CA ILE A 742 -7.90 34.91 9.73
C ILE A 742 -7.32 33.48 9.79
N GLU A 743 -8.18 32.47 10.01
CA GLU A 743 -7.83 31.04 9.93
C GLU A 743 -8.51 30.36 8.74
N GLY A 744 -7.73 30.07 7.69
CA GLY A 744 -8.18 29.26 6.54
C GLY A 744 -7.85 27.78 6.73
N VAL A 745 -8.87 26.94 6.92
CA VAL A 745 -8.71 25.48 7.05
C VAL A 745 -8.69 24.84 5.65
N GLU A 746 -7.49 24.52 5.15
CA GLU A 746 -7.33 23.72 3.93
C GLU A 746 -8.03 22.36 4.07
N SER A 747 -9.06 22.10 3.26
CA SER A 747 -9.70 20.77 3.27
C SER A 747 -8.73 19.72 2.70
N SER A 748 -8.77 18.53 3.28
CA SER A 748 -7.86 17.42 2.97
C SER A 748 -8.04 16.79 1.56
N GLY A 749 -8.83 17.40 0.67
CA GLY A 749 -9.10 16.91 -0.68
C GLY A 749 -7.83 16.71 -1.53
N SER A 750 -6.86 17.63 -1.42
CA SER A 750 -5.57 17.56 -2.11
C SER A 750 -4.79 16.28 -1.77
N SER A 751 -4.75 15.91 -0.49
CA SER A 751 -4.10 14.68 -0.01
C SER A 751 -4.78 13.41 -0.49
N VAL A 752 -6.11 13.39 -0.59
CA VAL A 752 -6.90 12.23 -1.06
C VAL A 752 -6.61 11.95 -2.54
N LEU A 753 -6.59 12.98 -3.38
CA LEU A 753 -6.30 12.84 -4.82
C LEU A 753 -4.88 12.31 -5.07
N LEU A 754 -3.89 12.84 -4.36
CA LEU A 754 -2.49 12.39 -4.43
C LEU A 754 -2.32 10.92 -4.01
N CYS A 755 -2.97 10.51 -2.92
CA CYS A 755 -2.90 9.14 -2.44
C CYS A 755 -3.61 8.16 -3.39
N ASN A 756 -4.77 8.56 -3.95
CA ASN A 756 -5.48 7.76 -4.97
C ASN A 756 -4.61 7.51 -6.21
N GLY A 757 -3.95 8.55 -6.72
CA GLY A 757 -3.03 8.45 -7.86
C GLY A 757 -1.85 7.51 -7.58
N MET A 758 -1.22 7.63 -6.40
CA MET A 758 -0.10 6.78 -6.02
C MET A 758 -0.50 5.30 -5.88
N THR A 759 -1.63 5.00 -5.24
CA THR A 759 -2.11 3.61 -5.08
C THR A 759 -2.46 2.95 -6.42
N PHE A 760 -3.03 3.70 -7.37
CA PHE A 760 -3.26 3.23 -8.73
C PHE A 760 -1.95 2.89 -9.46
N VAL A 761 -0.96 3.79 -9.43
CA VAL A 761 0.36 3.57 -10.03
C VAL A 761 1.06 2.35 -9.42
N MET A 762 1.02 2.18 -8.09
CA MET A 762 1.61 1.01 -7.43
C MET A 762 0.90 -0.29 -7.78
N GLY A 763 -0.43 -0.28 -7.95
CA GLY A 763 -1.19 -1.42 -8.46
C GLY A 763 -0.72 -1.86 -9.85
N ILE A 764 -0.53 -0.91 -10.78
CA ILE A 764 0.02 -1.16 -12.12
C ILE A 764 1.43 -1.75 -12.02
N ILE A 765 2.32 -1.18 -11.21
CA ILE A 765 3.69 -1.69 -11.02
C ILE A 765 3.67 -3.15 -10.51
N CYS A 766 2.77 -3.48 -9.58
CA CYS A 766 2.64 -4.84 -9.06
C CYS A 766 2.14 -5.83 -10.13
N ILE A 767 1.19 -5.43 -10.98
CA ILE A 767 0.74 -6.23 -12.13
C ILE A 767 1.89 -6.44 -13.13
N LEU A 768 2.61 -5.38 -13.50
CA LEU A 768 3.75 -5.46 -14.43
C LEU A 768 4.86 -6.36 -13.88
N ALA A 769 5.17 -6.26 -12.58
CA ALA A 769 6.14 -7.14 -11.92
C ALA A 769 5.70 -8.62 -11.94
N ALA A 770 4.42 -8.91 -11.72
CA ALA A 770 3.87 -10.27 -11.80
C ALA A 770 3.91 -10.83 -13.24
N ILE A 771 3.62 -10.00 -14.25
CA ILE A 771 3.72 -10.37 -15.68
C ILE A 771 5.18 -10.59 -16.10
N TYR A 772 6.10 -9.71 -15.68
CA TYR A 772 7.52 -9.85 -15.97
C TYR A 772 8.09 -11.13 -15.33
N ALA A 773 7.74 -11.40 -14.07
CA ALA A 773 8.08 -12.65 -13.38
C ALA A 773 7.46 -13.89 -14.06
N HIS A 774 6.38 -13.74 -14.83
CA HIS A 774 5.85 -14.82 -15.67
C HIS A 774 6.74 -15.04 -16.91
N LYS A 775 6.91 -14.02 -17.75
CA LYS A 775 7.67 -14.12 -19.01
C LYS A 775 9.12 -14.55 -18.78
N GLY A 776 9.75 -14.05 -17.71
CA GLY A 776 11.11 -14.45 -17.33
C GLY A 776 11.27 -15.93 -16.97
N THR A 777 10.20 -16.63 -16.56
CA THR A 777 10.24 -18.06 -16.20
C THR A 777 9.92 -19.04 -17.34
N ASP A 778 9.53 -18.52 -18.50
CA ASP A 778 9.18 -19.32 -19.67
C ASP A 778 10.27 -19.26 -20.76
N ASN A 779 11.19 -18.29 -20.65
CA ASN A 779 12.44 -18.23 -21.41
C ASN A 779 13.64 -18.91 -20.70
N ILE A 780 13.41 -19.75 -19.66
CA ILE A 780 14.43 -20.49 -18.86
C ILE A 780 14.06 -21.96 -18.61
#